data_AF-A0A0D2CCR0-F1
#
_entry.id   AF-A0A0D2CCR0-F1
#
_cell.length_a   1.000
_cell.length_b   1.000
_cell.length_c   1.000
_cell.angle_alpha   90.00
_cell.angle_beta   90.00
_cell.angle_gamma   90.00
#
_symmetry.space_group_name_H-M   'P 1'
#
loop_
_entity.id
_entity.type
_entity.pdbx_description
1 polymer ?
#
loop_
_entity_poly.entity_id
_entity_poly.type
_entity_poly.pdbx_seq_one_letter_code
_entity_poly.pdbx_strand_id
1 'polypeptide(L)'
;MMREMPADTSEFVANLLNKLPPLDEARLLFDHFSLALHPTFGVLHLPSTRTTMEETFHRASNGDTEICMANILMLFSIFAGAALSWTTQFLSKLRALRKEARAAFKMYARLAMSILEHCPEKFPTSTPALAAVTTLAFVVSNASFSLFDVNMLRCRCMLMAKAMQIDRLDTFKSREERRLKGYNTVEIEVQRRIWWHMVSSDWLGAFSGSSQEGAYTFHPRHMNVKYPSNTDDTLITPNAQEEGLSWSFPTEMSAFLQRIKLANLCREIVDALPSAFSDSQEPEYAIIMMLDNKLQQYLKELPIFFQLDPMSIQQSQKVCEERPYIAWQRLSIHFSLHARLCRLHRPYHLIGSTHPDYAYSRTTCLSSAHTILDLRRSMDDLIPLAGIRPARLWTVMQHVSMAALTLATDVSFNPDSADAEAQKAKVMAAYQTLEKSREESSALMQGIQKNMQTLLATLQTQRTQRLIGPLQTPANGGAATGGDVRTRRDSPALAQFIEFPWNDSLTGDKILTSNKVQTQRCGRYLGEGLPAEEDMDELWSEFLAAVPDLAPFQWTSLLDDMDFNFDSAIIIGGGPAGLATALLLEQRNKISPIVYELRPEPTTLGGAIGIPSNGTRLLHRLGVYDELLTRGSSRSHMTMHSERGTILGETDVVGAAREATGFGYMRIKRTDLLEVFLKAVDNAGIPVHYNKRLVSIADQDDGVKVTFSDGTVDTADLLLGCDGIHSAVRRVSVDPAVSADYTGMAGIGSIIPTSVLGEDAASLLSGMHITMMQEGMAASMTCTAKDDEVYWGFQREVSLPNGENDRDGWEVRREQEVAGFKELLHGVLKGAAGQWGDILRSLVDKTSVVKFYPIFRLPSGGTWHQGRVLLLGDAAHAMPPHAGQGVSMALEDAFCLSRVLGRKQNWARGTDDLNEVYETYDRTRRPRIDEIAARSSGNATLRKRTGRWGMMFKEFGLWMFFHGSWALGMDKWGSEVKQMVYDIEEVEI
;
A
#
# COMPACT_ATOMS: atom_id res chain seq x y z
N MET A 1 -3.88 -26.77 7.31
CA MET A 1 -3.79 -27.85 8.31
C MET A 1 -3.19 -27.26 9.59
N MET A 2 -3.99 -26.47 10.32
CA MET A 2 -3.61 -25.95 11.64
C MET A 2 -4.20 -26.92 12.66
N ARG A 3 -3.36 -27.73 13.29
CA ARG A 3 -3.72 -28.48 14.51
C ARG A 3 -3.11 -27.76 15.71
N GLU A 4 -3.83 -27.84 16.81
CA GLU A 4 -3.57 -27.31 18.15
C GLU A 4 -2.07 -27.28 18.51
N MET A 5 -1.64 -26.14 19.08
CA MET A 5 -0.27 -25.91 19.52
C MET A 5 0.05 -26.80 20.74
N PRO A 6 1.24 -27.41 20.78
CA PRO A 6 1.69 -28.13 21.97
C PRO A 6 2.01 -27.15 23.10
N ALA A 7 1.47 -27.41 24.29
CA ALA A 7 1.73 -26.62 25.51
C ALA A 7 3.13 -26.87 26.10
N ASP A 8 3.92 -27.79 25.51
CA ASP A 8 5.22 -28.27 26.00
C ASP A 8 6.34 -28.01 24.98
N THR A 9 7.40 -27.31 25.40
CA THR A 9 8.63 -27.05 24.63
C THR A 9 9.22 -28.35 24.04
N SER A 10 9.14 -29.46 24.77
CA SER A 10 9.67 -30.76 24.34
C SER A 10 8.97 -31.31 23.09
N GLU A 11 7.64 -31.17 23.03
CA GLU A 11 6.84 -31.61 21.88
C GLU A 11 7.09 -30.72 20.64
N PHE A 12 7.30 -29.41 20.85
CA PHE A 12 7.70 -28.50 19.78
C PHE A 12 9.07 -28.87 19.20
N VAL A 13 10.06 -29.16 20.05
CA VAL A 13 11.40 -29.63 19.61
C VAL A 13 11.26 -30.91 18.80
N ALA A 14 10.56 -31.92 19.32
CA ALA A 14 10.38 -33.20 18.65
C ALA A 14 9.74 -33.03 17.26
N ASN A 15 8.73 -32.16 17.14
CA ASN A 15 8.09 -31.85 15.86
C ASN A 15 9.05 -31.23 14.85
N LEU A 16 9.95 -30.34 15.28
CA LEU A 16 10.97 -29.74 14.40
C LEU A 16 12.04 -30.75 13.97
N LEU A 17 12.50 -31.61 14.90
CA LEU A 17 13.47 -32.66 14.60
C LEU A 17 12.94 -33.64 13.55
N ASN A 18 11.64 -33.95 13.58
CA ASN A 18 10.96 -34.76 12.57
C ASN A 18 10.92 -34.13 11.17
N LYS A 19 11.28 -32.84 11.03
CA LYS A 19 11.39 -32.13 9.73
C LYS A 19 12.82 -32.04 9.21
N LEU A 20 13.81 -32.50 9.97
CA LEU A 20 15.19 -32.59 9.48
C LEU A 20 15.30 -33.68 8.40
N PRO A 21 16.07 -33.44 7.33
CA PRO A 21 16.35 -34.47 6.34
C PRO A 21 17.27 -35.56 6.93
N PRO A 22 17.38 -36.74 6.30
CA PRO A 22 18.38 -37.74 6.68
C PRO A 22 19.80 -37.16 6.77
N LEU A 23 20.63 -37.67 7.69
CA LEU A 23 21.97 -37.12 7.95
C LEU A 23 22.86 -37.04 6.70
N ASP A 24 22.77 -38.02 5.78
CA ASP A 24 23.55 -37.98 4.54
C ASP A 24 23.09 -36.86 3.60
N GLU A 25 21.78 -36.59 3.54
CA GLU A 25 21.24 -35.44 2.80
C GLU A 25 21.58 -34.11 3.49
N ALA A 26 21.54 -34.07 4.83
CA ALA A 26 21.95 -32.91 5.63
C ALA A 26 23.42 -32.53 5.38
N ARG A 27 24.31 -33.52 5.32
CA ARG A 27 25.73 -33.32 4.96
C ARG A 27 25.87 -32.75 3.55
N LEU A 28 25.12 -33.26 2.57
CA LEU A 28 25.12 -32.72 1.21
C LEU A 28 24.62 -31.27 1.16
N LEU A 29 23.55 -30.95 1.89
CA LEU A 29 23.02 -29.58 2.00
C LEU A 29 24.05 -28.65 2.65
N PHE A 30 24.69 -29.08 3.74
CA PHE A 30 25.74 -28.31 4.41
C PHE A 30 26.94 -28.06 3.50
N ASP A 31 27.42 -29.09 2.79
CA ASP A 31 28.55 -28.97 1.87
C ASP A 31 28.23 -28.06 0.69
N HIS A 32 27.00 -28.11 0.18
CA HIS A 32 26.54 -27.21 -0.88
C HIS A 32 26.44 -25.76 -0.41
N PHE A 33 25.91 -25.51 0.79
CA PHE A 33 25.92 -24.16 1.38
C PHE A 33 27.35 -23.62 1.56
N SER A 34 28.24 -24.47 2.07
CA SER A 34 29.64 -24.15 2.32
C SER A 34 30.39 -23.81 1.03
N LEU A 35 30.06 -24.48 -0.07
CA LEU A 35 30.63 -24.20 -1.39
C LEU A 35 30.02 -22.94 -2.03
N ALA A 36 28.68 -22.85 -2.03
CA ALA A 36 27.96 -21.90 -2.87
C ALA A 36 27.84 -20.50 -2.24
N LEU A 37 27.55 -20.43 -0.94
CA LEU A 37 27.17 -19.17 -0.29
C LEU A 37 28.23 -18.68 0.70
N HIS A 38 28.83 -19.59 1.46
CA HIS A 38 29.79 -19.24 2.50
C HIS A 38 30.99 -18.40 2.01
N PRO A 39 31.58 -18.63 0.82
CA PRO A 39 32.72 -17.83 0.37
C PRO A 39 32.41 -16.34 0.19
N THR A 40 31.13 -15.96 0.06
CA THR A 40 30.69 -14.55 0.05
C THR A 40 30.04 -14.13 1.36
N PHE A 41 29.41 -15.05 2.07
CA PHE A 41 28.72 -14.80 3.34
C PHE A 41 29.69 -14.66 4.51
N GLY A 42 30.63 -15.59 4.68
CA GLY A 42 31.79 -15.50 5.56
C GLY A 42 31.51 -15.38 7.07
N VAL A 43 30.29 -15.64 7.54
CA VAL A 43 29.93 -15.45 8.96
C VAL A 43 30.22 -16.67 9.83
N LEU A 44 29.92 -17.86 9.32
CA LEU A 44 30.05 -19.11 10.07
C LEU A 44 31.52 -19.53 10.20
N HIS A 45 31.81 -20.35 11.21
CA HIS A 45 33.05 -21.11 11.30
C HIS A 45 32.74 -22.56 10.91
N LEU A 46 33.00 -22.93 9.66
CA LEU A 46 32.51 -24.18 9.07
C LEU A 46 32.86 -25.45 9.88
N PRO A 47 34.08 -25.63 10.41
CA PRO A 47 34.42 -26.81 11.21
C PRO A 47 33.55 -26.93 12.46
N SER A 48 33.36 -25.85 13.20
CA SER A 48 32.52 -25.87 14.42
C SER A 48 31.04 -26.08 14.07
N THR A 49 30.53 -25.43 13.02
CA THR A 49 29.14 -25.60 12.60
C THR A 49 28.86 -27.03 12.14
N ARG A 50 29.81 -27.67 11.43
CA ARG A 50 29.71 -29.09 11.04
C ARG A 50 29.66 -29.99 12.26
N THR A 51 30.55 -29.80 13.24
CA THR A 51 30.51 -30.57 14.50
C THR A 51 29.16 -30.40 15.22
N THR A 52 28.65 -29.18 15.32
CA THR A 52 27.33 -28.91 15.93
C THR A 52 26.19 -29.60 15.18
N MET A 53 26.24 -29.67 13.85
CA MET A 53 25.26 -30.41 13.05
C MET A 53 25.30 -31.91 13.39
N GLU A 54 26.48 -32.53 13.30
CA GLU A 54 26.66 -33.96 13.58
C GLU A 54 26.21 -34.34 14.99
N GLU A 55 26.55 -33.53 15.99
CA GLU A 55 26.12 -33.71 17.38
C GLU A 55 24.60 -33.57 17.52
N THR A 56 23.98 -32.60 16.85
CA THR A 56 22.52 -32.40 16.86
C THR A 56 21.79 -33.62 16.31
N PHE A 57 22.26 -34.17 15.17
CA PHE A 57 21.71 -35.39 14.59
C PHE A 57 21.93 -36.62 15.48
N HIS A 58 23.12 -36.76 16.08
CA HIS A 58 23.42 -37.85 17.00
C HIS A 58 22.48 -37.82 18.22
N ARG A 59 22.29 -36.65 18.84
CA ARG A 59 21.37 -36.48 19.98
C ARG A 59 19.91 -36.77 19.58
N ALA A 60 19.47 -36.24 18.44
CA ALA A 60 18.12 -36.48 17.93
C ALA A 60 17.85 -37.98 17.70
N SER A 61 18.84 -38.71 17.16
CA SER A 61 18.71 -40.16 16.94
C SER A 61 18.60 -40.98 18.23
N ASN A 62 19.14 -40.46 19.35
CA ASN A 62 19.04 -41.08 20.67
C ASN A 62 17.77 -40.68 21.43
N GLY A 63 16.84 -39.93 20.81
CA GLY A 63 15.60 -39.48 21.44
C GLY A 63 15.76 -38.36 22.45
N ASP A 64 16.89 -37.65 22.42
CA ASP A 64 17.16 -36.51 23.30
C ASP A 64 16.38 -35.27 22.82
N THR A 65 15.52 -34.73 23.68
CA THR A 65 14.71 -33.54 23.42
C THR A 65 15.34 -32.25 23.95
N GLU A 66 16.45 -32.31 24.70
CA GLU A 66 17.18 -31.13 25.20
C GLU A 66 18.14 -30.55 24.14
N ILE A 67 17.68 -30.45 22.89
CA ILE A 67 18.44 -29.89 21.79
C ILE A 67 18.23 -28.37 21.73
N CYS A 68 19.34 -27.63 21.69
CA CYS A 68 19.30 -26.18 21.63
C CYS A 68 18.60 -25.69 20.35
N MET A 69 17.53 -24.89 20.52
CA MET A 69 16.76 -24.30 19.41
C MET A 69 17.61 -23.50 18.44
N ALA A 70 18.67 -22.84 18.93
CA ALA A 70 19.61 -22.11 18.08
C ALA A 70 20.32 -23.02 17.06
N ASN A 71 20.60 -24.28 17.43
CA ASN A 71 21.23 -25.25 16.53
C ASN A 71 20.24 -25.68 15.45
N ILE A 72 18.98 -25.97 15.82
CA ILE A 72 17.94 -26.35 14.87
C ILE A 72 17.67 -25.20 13.88
N LEU A 73 17.58 -23.97 14.39
CA LEU A 73 17.45 -22.76 13.56
C LEU A 73 18.63 -22.64 12.58
N MET A 74 19.86 -22.81 13.07
CA MET A 74 21.06 -22.77 12.24
C MET A 74 20.97 -23.76 11.07
N LEU A 75 20.56 -25.00 11.36
CA LEU A 75 20.43 -26.04 10.34
C LEU A 75 19.39 -25.67 9.28
N PHE A 76 18.18 -25.24 9.69
CA PHE A 76 17.17 -24.82 8.72
C PHE A 76 17.60 -23.60 7.90
N SER A 77 18.29 -22.62 8.50
CA SER A 77 18.85 -21.49 7.76
C SER A 77 19.87 -21.91 6.70
N ILE A 78 20.78 -22.83 7.05
CA ILE A 78 21.79 -23.40 6.12
C ILE A 78 21.11 -24.20 5.01
N PHE A 79 20.15 -25.06 5.36
CA PHE A 79 19.44 -25.90 4.38
C PHE A 79 18.56 -25.07 3.44
N ALA A 80 17.93 -24.00 3.94
CA ALA A 80 17.25 -23.02 3.11
C ALA A 80 18.23 -22.37 2.13
N GLY A 81 19.41 -21.94 2.59
CA GLY A 81 20.44 -21.37 1.73
C GLY A 81 20.89 -22.34 0.63
N ALA A 82 21.14 -23.62 0.97
CA ALA A 82 21.51 -24.64 0.00
C ALA A 82 20.38 -24.92 -1.02
N ALA A 83 19.13 -24.95 -0.54
CA ALA A 83 17.95 -25.13 -1.38
C ALA A 83 17.63 -23.91 -2.23
N LEU A 84 18.12 -22.70 -1.90
CA LEU A 84 18.04 -21.50 -2.75
C LEU A 84 19.09 -21.58 -3.87
N SER A 85 20.32 -21.96 -3.52
CA SER A 85 21.49 -21.93 -4.42
C SER A 85 21.70 -23.21 -5.25
N TRP A 86 20.70 -24.09 -5.36
CA TRP A 86 20.87 -25.42 -5.97
C TRP A 86 21.49 -25.42 -7.38
N THR A 87 22.17 -26.50 -7.77
CA THR A 87 22.59 -26.72 -9.17
C THR A 87 22.06 -28.05 -9.67
N THR A 88 22.05 -28.26 -10.99
CA THR A 88 21.64 -29.56 -11.56
C THR A 88 22.51 -30.70 -11.03
N GLN A 89 23.81 -30.46 -10.85
CA GLN A 89 24.75 -31.43 -10.29
C GLN A 89 24.43 -31.74 -8.82
N PHE A 90 24.12 -30.70 -8.02
CA PHE A 90 23.72 -30.87 -6.63
C PHE A 90 22.42 -31.66 -6.49
N LEU A 91 21.39 -31.32 -7.28
CA LEU A 91 20.13 -32.05 -7.28
C LEU A 91 20.28 -33.51 -7.72
N SER A 92 21.20 -33.80 -8.66
CA SER A 92 21.53 -35.16 -9.04
C SER A 92 22.09 -35.98 -7.87
N LYS A 93 22.98 -35.38 -7.05
CA LYS A 93 23.51 -36.02 -5.83
C LYS A 93 22.40 -36.33 -4.82
N LEU A 94 21.43 -35.42 -4.67
CA LEU A 94 20.26 -35.59 -3.80
C LEU A 94 19.16 -36.47 -4.41
N ARG A 95 19.25 -36.84 -5.69
CA ARG A 95 18.17 -37.47 -6.46
C ARG A 95 16.85 -36.67 -6.42
N ALA A 96 16.96 -35.35 -6.38
CA ALA A 96 15.84 -34.44 -6.21
C ALA A 96 15.49 -33.71 -7.52
N LEU A 97 14.24 -33.28 -7.64
CA LEU A 97 13.71 -32.49 -8.75
C LEU A 97 13.80 -30.99 -8.46
N ARG A 98 13.81 -30.17 -9.52
CA ARG A 98 13.83 -28.70 -9.40
C ARG A 98 12.68 -28.15 -8.55
N LYS A 99 11.48 -28.73 -8.69
CA LYS A 99 10.29 -28.36 -7.91
C LYS A 99 10.44 -28.68 -6.42
N GLU A 100 11.15 -29.75 -6.09
CA GLU A 100 11.39 -30.18 -4.71
C GLU A 100 12.38 -29.25 -4.02
N ALA A 101 13.42 -28.81 -4.72
CA ALA A 101 14.36 -27.80 -4.21
C ALA A 101 13.64 -26.48 -3.83
N ARG A 102 12.71 -26.01 -4.67
CA ARG A 102 11.90 -24.81 -4.39
C ARG A 102 10.98 -25.00 -3.19
N ALA A 103 10.33 -26.16 -3.11
CA ALA A 103 9.47 -26.50 -1.98
C ALA A 103 10.29 -26.60 -0.68
N ALA A 104 11.49 -27.20 -0.74
CA ALA A 104 12.41 -27.32 0.38
C ALA A 104 12.90 -25.96 0.87
N PHE A 105 13.27 -25.04 -0.03
CA PHE A 105 13.61 -23.66 0.33
C PHE A 105 12.48 -23.00 1.13
N LYS A 106 11.25 -22.99 0.57
CA LYS A 106 10.08 -22.39 1.24
C LYS A 106 9.79 -23.05 2.58
N MET A 107 9.93 -24.37 2.68
CA MET A 107 9.70 -25.12 3.90
C MET A 107 10.74 -24.79 4.98
N TYR A 108 12.03 -24.89 4.67
CA TYR A 108 13.10 -24.63 5.64
C TYR A 108 13.13 -23.17 6.11
N ALA A 109 12.93 -22.21 5.20
CA ALA A 109 12.84 -20.80 5.57
C ALA A 109 11.65 -20.54 6.53
N ARG A 110 10.47 -21.11 6.25
CA ARG A 110 9.30 -21.00 7.14
C ARG A 110 9.49 -21.68 8.48
N LEU A 111 10.13 -22.85 8.52
CA LEU A 111 10.46 -23.52 9.79
C LEU A 111 11.42 -22.68 10.63
N ALA A 112 12.43 -22.07 10.00
CA ALA A 112 13.36 -21.17 10.66
C ALA A 112 12.66 -19.92 11.23
N MET A 113 11.77 -19.28 10.46
CA MET A 113 10.95 -18.16 10.94
C MET A 113 10.02 -18.56 12.08
N SER A 114 9.36 -19.72 11.97
CA SER A 114 8.47 -20.25 13.00
C SER A 114 9.17 -20.46 14.34
N ILE A 115 10.43 -20.93 14.34
CA ILE A 115 11.24 -21.02 15.57
C ILE A 115 11.40 -19.65 16.24
N LEU A 116 11.56 -18.57 15.46
CA LEU A 116 11.77 -17.23 16.01
C LEU A 116 10.49 -16.57 16.53
N GLU A 117 9.34 -16.90 15.94
CA GLU A 117 8.02 -16.38 16.29
C GLU A 117 7.37 -17.13 17.44
N HIS A 118 7.52 -18.46 17.48
CA HIS A 118 6.74 -19.35 18.35
C HIS A 118 7.60 -20.04 19.42
N CYS A 119 8.83 -19.57 19.68
CA CYS A 119 9.68 -20.14 20.73
C CYS A 119 8.96 -19.99 22.09
N PRO A 120 8.60 -21.10 22.77
CA PRO A 120 7.85 -21.05 24.03
C PRO A 120 8.66 -20.45 25.18
N GLU A 121 9.99 -20.53 25.10
CA GLU A 121 10.92 -19.86 26.01
C GLU A 121 11.58 -18.65 25.34
N LYS A 122 12.21 -17.78 26.14
CA LYS A 122 12.98 -16.66 25.60
C LYS A 122 14.14 -17.20 24.74
N PHE A 123 14.08 -16.93 23.44
CA PHE A 123 15.13 -17.36 22.50
C PHE A 123 16.51 -16.88 22.97
N PRO A 124 17.53 -17.77 23.00
CA PRO A 124 18.80 -17.46 23.65
C PRO A 124 19.57 -16.34 22.93
N THR A 125 20.20 -15.47 23.70
CA THR A 125 21.20 -14.50 23.20
C THR A 125 22.60 -15.10 23.33
N SER A 126 23.00 -15.86 22.31
CA SER A 126 24.31 -16.50 22.20
C SER A 126 24.90 -16.35 20.81
N THR A 127 26.21 -16.60 20.66
CA THR A 127 26.89 -16.50 19.36
C THR A 127 26.30 -17.43 18.29
N PRO A 128 26.02 -18.72 18.57
CA PRO A 128 25.34 -19.60 17.61
C PRO A 128 23.94 -19.13 17.23
N ALA A 129 23.16 -18.64 18.21
CA ALA A 129 21.82 -18.12 17.97
C ALA A 129 21.83 -16.90 17.04
N LEU A 130 22.72 -15.95 17.32
CA LEU A 130 22.88 -14.76 16.49
C LEU A 130 23.40 -15.10 15.08
N ALA A 131 24.33 -16.05 14.97
CA ALA A 131 24.82 -16.54 13.67
C ALA A 131 23.70 -17.21 12.86
N ALA A 132 22.80 -17.95 13.51
CA ALA A 132 21.67 -18.62 12.86
C ALA A 132 20.65 -17.61 12.29
N VAL A 133 20.28 -16.58 13.07
CA VAL A 133 19.39 -15.50 12.62
C VAL A 133 20.04 -14.68 11.51
N THR A 134 21.34 -14.38 11.63
CA THR A 134 22.10 -13.67 10.59
C THR A 134 22.14 -14.46 9.27
N THR A 135 22.30 -15.78 9.35
CA THR A 135 22.27 -16.67 8.19
C THR A 135 20.89 -16.69 7.54
N LEU A 136 19.82 -16.74 8.34
CA LEU A 136 18.46 -16.65 7.82
C LEU A 136 18.22 -15.32 7.11
N ALA A 137 18.59 -14.21 7.74
CA ALA A 137 18.45 -12.87 7.18
C ALA A 137 19.16 -12.75 5.82
N PHE A 138 20.38 -13.29 5.71
CA PHE A 138 21.15 -13.31 4.47
C PHE A 138 20.46 -14.14 3.37
N VAL A 139 19.98 -15.34 3.69
CA VAL A 139 19.32 -16.23 2.73
C VAL A 139 18.01 -15.62 2.23
N VAL A 140 17.17 -15.13 3.15
CA VAL A 140 15.87 -14.49 2.85
C VAL A 140 16.05 -13.24 2.00
N SER A 141 17.06 -12.41 2.31
CA SER A 141 17.39 -11.19 1.52
C SER A 141 17.72 -11.50 0.05
N ASN A 142 18.21 -12.70 -0.26
CA ASN A 142 18.60 -13.07 -1.63
C ASN A 142 17.49 -13.81 -2.40
N ALA A 143 16.36 -14.12 -1.76
CA ALA A 143 15.30 -14.94 -2.35
C ALA A 143 14.04 -14.16 -2.77
N SER A 144 13.99 -12.84 -2.58
CA SER A 144 12.80 -11.98 -2.78
C SER A 144 11.67 -12.20 -1.77
N PHE A 145 11.98 -12.68 -0.57
CA PHE A 145 10.99 -12.71 0.52
C PHE A 145 10.58 -11.29 0.94
N SER A 146 9.46 -11.17 1.67
CA SER A 146 8.95 -9.88 2.18
C SER A 146 10.07 -9.02 2.76
N LEU A 147 10.21 -7.79 2.26
CA LEU A 147 11.17 -6.80 2.76
C LEU A 147 10.98 -6.53 4.26
N PHE A 148 9.75 -6.67 4.76
CA PHE A 148 9.43 -6.61 6.17
C PHE A 148 10.14 -7.71 6.97
N ASP A 149 10.05 -8.98 6.54
CA ASP A 149 10.70 -10.11 7.21
C ASP A 149 12.22 -9.90 7.29
N VAL A 150 12.82 -9.42 6.19
CA VAL A 150 14.24 -9.11 6.13
C VAL A 150 14.61 -8.04 7.15
N ASN A 151 13.84 -6.94 7.22
CA ASN A 151 14.09 -5.85 8.15
C ASN A 151 13.86 -6.26 9.61
N MET A 152 12.82 -7.05 9.88
CA MET A 152 12.56 -7.62 11.20
C MET A 152 13.72 -8.49 11.67
N LEU A 153 14.23 -9.38 10.81
CA LEU A 153 15.38 -10.23 11.11
C LEU A 153 16.65 -9.39 11.36
N ARG A 154 16.90 -8.34 10.56
CA ARG A 154 18.02 -7.41 10.76
C ARG A 154 17.92 -6.68 12.10
N CYS A 155 16.76 -6.13 12.42
CA CYS A 155 16.48 -5.48 13.72
C CYS A 155 16.73 -6.45 14.88
N ARG A 156 16.26 -7.69 14.78
CA ARG A 156 16.48 -8.72 15.79
C ARG A 156 17.97 -9.04 15.97
N CYS A 157 18.72 -9.22 14.88
CA CYS A 157 20.17 -9.41 14.94
C CYS A 157 20.88 -8.24 15.64
N MET A 158 20.52 -7.00 15.29
CA MET A 158 21.09 -5.80 15.91
C MET A 158 20.84 -5.77 17.43
N LEU A 159 19.60 -6.02 17.86
CA LEU A 159 19.23 -6.03 19.27
C LEU A 159 19.95 -7.14 20.04
N MET A 160 20.04 -8.35 19.47
CA MET A 160 20.78 -9.47 20.05
C MET A 160 22.27 -9.14 20.20
N ALA A 161 22.90 -8.59 19.16
CA ALA A 161 24.31 -8.22 19.18
C ALA A 161 24.62 -7.14 20.21
N LYS A 162 23.73 -6.14 20.35
CA LYS A 162 23.82 -5.09 21.38
C LYS A 162 23.65 -5.65 22.79
N ALA A 163 22.71 -6.58 23.00
CA ALA A 163 22.55 -7.27 24.29
C ALA A 163 23.81 -8.07 24.69
N MET A 164 24.51 -8.61 23.69
CA MET A 164 25.81 -9.30 23.86
C MET A 164 27.01 -8.34 23.91
N GLN A 165 26.79 -7.01 23.83
CA GLN A 165 27.82 -5.97 23.79
C GLN A 165 28.86 -6.15 22.68
N ILE A 166 28.48 -6.77 21.57
CA ILE A 166 29.37 -7.00 20.42
C ILE A 166 29.81 -5.67 19.79
N ASP A 167 29.00 -4.61 19.91
CA ASP A 167 29.37 -3.27 19.45
C ASP A 167 30.59 -2.68 20.18
N ARG A 168 30.96 -3.24 21.34
CA ARG A 168 32.11 -2.82 22.16
C ARG A 168 33.10 -3.96 22.36
N LEU A 169 33.06 -4.96 21.48
CA LEU A 169 33.81 -6.21 21.61
C LEU A 169 35.31 -6.00 21.80
N ASP A 170 35.89 -4.99 21.14
CA ASP A 170 37.34 -4.77 21.11
C ASP A 170 37.80 -3.50 21.84
N THR A 171 36.95 -2.94 22.71
CA THR A 171 37.40 -1.90 23.65
C THR A 171 38.53 -2.44 24.53
N PHE A 172 39.39 -1.55 25.05
CA PHE A 172 40.48 -1.93 25.95
C PHE A 172 39.97 -2.76 27.13
N LYS A 173 38.86 -2.32 27.76
CA LYS A 173 38.22 -3.00 28.88
C LYS A 173 37.75 -4.41 28.52
N SER A 174 37.01 -4.56 27.42
CA SER A 174 36.51 -5.88 26.97
C SER A 174 37.64 -6.86 26.64
N ARG A 175 38.72 -6.38 26.01
CA ARG A 175 39.90 -7.21 25.69
C ARG A 175 40.61 -7.68 26.95
N GLU A 176 40.83 -6.80 27.91
CA GLU A 176 41.52 -7.16 29.16
C GLU A 176 40.69 -8.12 30.01
N GLU A 177 39.38 -7.89 30.14
CA GLU A 177 38.47 -8.80 30.85
C GLU A 177 38.46 -10.20 30.22
N ARG A 178 38.43 -10.31 28.89
CA ARG A 178 38.53 -11.60 28.19
C ARG A 178 39.88 -12.26 28.41
N ARG A 179 40.99 -11.51 28.32
CA ARG A 179 42.35 -12.01 28.56
C ARG A 179 42.48 -12.62 29.96
N LEU A 180 41.88 -12.00 30.97
CA LEU A 180 41.92 -12.48 32.36
C LEU A 180 41.03 -13.70 32.61
N LYS A 181 39.86 -13.79 31.96
CA LYS A 181 38.90 -14.90 32.15
C LYS A 181 39.17 -16.13 31.27
N GLY A 182 39.98 -15.98 30.22
CA GLY A 182 40.05 -16.93 29.13
C GLY A 182 38.84 -16.77 28.20
N TYR A 183 39.03 -17.07 26.92
CA TYR A 183 37.98 -16.96 25.90
C TYR A 183 38.25 -17.92 24.74
N ASN A 184 37.21 -18.24 23.98
CA ASN A 184 37.31 -19.03 22.76
C ASN A 184 37.56 -18.10 21.56
N THR A 185 38.72 -18.22 20.91
CA THR A 185 39.08 -17.38 19.75
C THR A 185 38.09 -17.52 18.59
N VAL A 186 37.56 -18.73 18.37
CA VAL A 186 36.55 -18.99 17.32
C VAL A 186 35.28 -18.17 17.59
N GLU A 187 34.83 -18.13 18.83
CA GLU A 187 33.61 -17.40 19.20
C GLU A 187 33.78 -15.90 18.96
N ILE A 188 34.92 -15.33 19.36
CA ILE A 188 35.21 -13.91 19.16
C ILE A 188 35.29 -13.55 17.67
N GLU A 189 35.94 -14.41 16.88
CA GLU A 189 36.04 -14.18 15.45
C GLU A 189 34.67 -14.25 14.77
N VAL A 190 33.83 -15.22 15.11
CA VAL A 190 32.46 -15.31 14.61
C VAL A 190 31.64 -14.07 15.01
N GLN A 191 31.78 -13.56 16.23
CA GLN A 191 31.12 -12.31 16.65
C GLN A 191 31.58 -11.10 15.81
N ARG A 192 32.88 -10.97 15.51
CA ARG A 192 33.39 -9.92 14.61
C ARG A 192 32.82 -10.06 13.20
N ARG A 193 32.79 -11.29 12.66
CA ARG A 193 32.22 -11.58 11.32
C ARG A 193 30.73 -11.25 11.25
N ILE A 194 29.94 -11.64 12.26
CA ILE A 194 28.53 -11.27 12.35
C ILE A 194 28.36 -9.74 12.37
N TRP A 195 29.10 -9.05 13.24
CA TRP A 195 28.99 -7.61 13.39
C TRP A 195 29.26 -6.89 12.08
N TRP A 196 30.39 -7.20 11.44
CA TRP A 196 30.77 -6.59 10.17
C TRP A 196 29.89 -7.06 8.99
N HIS A 197 29.26 -8.23 9.07
CA HIS A 197 28.24 -8.63 8.10
C HIS A 197 27.01 -7.72 8.19
N MET A 198 26.50 -7.45 9.40
CA MET A 198 25.37 -6.54 9.60
C MET A 198 25.71 -5.12 9.15
N VAL A 199 26.85 -4.58 9.59
CA VAL A 199 27.32 -3.23 9.23
C VAL A 199 27.50 -3.09 7.72
N SER A 200 28.20 -4.03 7.08
CA SER A 200 28.41 -3.95 5.64
C SER A 200 27.11 -4.13 4.85
N SER A 201 26.16 -4.96 5.32
CA SER A 201 24.86 -5.10 4.67
C SER A 201 24.02 -3.83 4.75
N ASP A 202 24.01 -3.17 5.91
CA ASP A 202 23.32 -1.91 6.16
C ASP A 202 23.88 -0.79 5.25
N TRP A 203 25.19 -0.61 5.24
CA TRP A 203 25.81 0.45 4.43
C TRP A 203 25.76 0.19 2.92
N LEU A 204 25.87 -1.07 2.49
CA LEU A 204 25.66 -1.41 1.07
C LEU A 204 24.21 -1.16 0.67
N GLY A 205 23.24 -1.54 1.52
CA GLY A 205 21.81 -1.36 1.29
C GLY A 205 21.40 0.11 1.17
N ALA A 206 22.04 0.99 1.93
CA ALA A 206 21.82 2.44 1.91
C ALA A 206 22.14 3.12 0.57
N PHE A 207 22.90 2.45 -0.31
CA PHE A 207 23.21 2.92 -1.67
C PHE A 207 23.09 1.78 -2.70
N SER A 208 21.96 1.07 -2.67
CA SER A 208 21.67 -0.02 -3.61
C SER A 208 20.34 0.14 -4.35
N GLY A 209 19.57 1.20 -4.10
CA GLY A 209 18.21 1.39 -4.62
C GLY A 209 17.22 0.42 -4.00
N SER A 210 17.15 0.43 -2.67
CA SER A 210 16.19 -0.36 -1.90
C SER A 210 15.44 0.57 -0.96
N SER A 211 14.40 0.08 -0.27
CA SER A 211 13.63 0.85 0.73
C SER A 211 14.46 1.52 1.85
N GLN A 212 15.74 1.18 1.97
CA GLN A 212 16.70 1.75 2.91
C GLN A 212 17.58 2.86 2.29
N GLU A 213 17.34 3.27 1.05
CA GLU A 213 18.18 4.23 0.32
C GLU A 213 18.33 5.55 1.09
N GLY A 214 19.55 6.09 1.11
CA GLY A 214 19.86 7.36 1.75
C GLY A 214 19.92 7.33 3.28
N ALA A 215 19.71 6.16 3.91
CA ALA A 215 19.78 6.03 5.36
C ALA A 215 20.47 4.74 5.81
N TYR A 216 21.20 4.81 6.92
CA TYR A 216 21.86 3.65 7.53
C TYR A 216 21.74 3.68 9.05
N THR A 217 21.83 2.50 9.67
CA THR A 217 21.60 2.29 11.11
C THR A 217 22.90 2.25 11.91
N PHE A 218 23.96 1.64 11.36
CA PHE A 218 25.22 1.43 12.08
C PHE A 218 26.15 2.64 11.94
N HIS A 219 26.15 3.52 12.94
CA HIS A 219 27.04 4.68 12.95
C HIS A 219 28.47 4.32 13.41
N PRO A 220 29.54 4.66 12.65
CA PRO A 220 30.92 4.26 12.98
C PRO A 220 31.41 4.69 14.36
N ARG A 221 30.96 5.85 14.85
CA ARG A 221 31.35 6.36 16.19
C ARG A 221 30.72 5.59 17.35
N HIS A 222 29.75 4.71 17.08
CA HIS A 222 29.01 3.95 18.10
C HIS A 222 29.51 2.51 18.24
N MET A 223 30.63 2.16 17.62
CA MET A 223 31.20 0.82 17.65
C MET A 223 32.71 0.82 17.84
N ASN A 224 33.22 -0.22 18.50
CA ASN A 224 34.64 -0.51 18.65
C ASN A 224 34.85 -2.03 18.50
N VAL A 225 34.91 -2.46 17.24
CA VAL A 225 35.05 -3.85 16.81
C VAL A 225 36.13 -3.89 15.73
N LYS A 226 37.17 -4.71 15.92
CA LYS A 226 38.20 -4.90 14.89
C LYS A 226 37.59 -5.56 13.66
N TYR A 227 38.20 -5.35 12.50
CA TYR A 227 37.88 -6.15 11.32
C TYR A 227 38.15 -7.64 11.58
N PRO A 228 37.40 -8.55 10.92
CA PRO A 228 37.71 -9.98 10.97
C PRO A 228 39.12 -10.28 10.48
N SER A 229 39.67 -11.39 10.92
CA SER A 229 40.97 -11.89 10.46
C SER A 229 40.89 -12.39 9.01
N ASN A 230 41.93 -12.13 8.22
CA ASN A 230 42.09 -12.75 6.90
C ASN A 230 42.68 -14.16 7.06
N THR A 231 41.85 -15.14 7.43
CA THR A 231 42.30 -16.50 7.75
C THR A 231 41.25 -17.52 7.31
N ASP A 232 41.70 -18.67 6.79
CA ASP A 232 40.83 -19.80 6.47
C ASP A 232 40.33 -20.47 7.76
N ASP A 233 39.07 -20.92 7.78
CA ASP A 233 38.43 -21.44 9.00
C ASP A 233 39.22 -22.60 9.64
N THR A 234 39.85 -23.46 8.84
CA THR A 234 40.62 -24.61 9.35
C THR A 234 41.82 -24.24 10.21
N LEU A 235 42.28 -22.98 10.15
CA LEU A 235 43.43 -22.49 10.93
C LEU A 235 42.99 -21.81 12.25
N ILE A 236 41.70 -21.56 12.44
CA ILE A 236 41.18 -20.87 13.61
C ILE A 236 40.82 -21.91 14.67
N THR A 237 41.64 -22.01 15.71
CA THR A 237 41.40 -22.94 16.82
C THR A 237 41.04 -22.18 18.09
N PRO A 238 40.30 -22.78 19.06
CA PRO A 238 39.84 -22.08 20.27
C PRO A 238 40.94 -21.41 21.11
N ASN A 239 42.19 -21.86 20.97
CA ASN A 239 43.36 -21.37 21.72
C ASN A 239 44.42 -20.67 20.82
N ALA A 240 44.11 -20.41 19.55
CA ALA A 240 45.03 -19.72 18.64
C ALA A 240 45.20 -18.23 19.01
N GLN A 241 46.37 -17.67 18.68
CA GLN A 241 46.59 -16.22 18.74
C GLN A 241 45.76 -15.49 17.67
N GLU A 242 45.29 -14.28 17.99
CA GLU A 242 44.53 -13.42 17.09
C GLU A 242 45.42 -12.75 16.01
N GLU A 243 46.11 -13.52 15.18
CA GLU A 243 46.88 -13.00 14.05
C GLU A 243 46.36 -13.55 12.72
N GLY A 244 45.87 -12.64 11.87
CA GLY A 244 45.43 -12.98 10.51
C GLY A 244 46.57 -12.88 9.49
N LEU A 245 46.39 -13.51 8.33
CA LEU A 245 47.34 -13.35 7.22
C LEU A 245 47.27 -11.94 6.64
N SER A 246 48.29 -11.55 5.87
CA SER A 246 48.26 -10.31 5.10
C SER A 246 47.02 -10.27 4.20
N TRP A 247 46.42 -9.09 4.01
CA TRP A 247 45.27 -8.89 3.11
C TRP A 247 45.62 -9.12 1.63
N SER A 248 46.92 -9.21 1.32
CA SER A 248 47.43 -9.61 0.00
C SER A 248 47.48 -11.14 -0.19
N PHE A 249 47.17 -11.93 0.84
CA PHE A 249 47.11 -13.38 0.76
C PHE A 249 45.66 -13.84 0.54
N PRO A 250 45.38 -14.72 -0.46
CA PRO A 250 44.03 -15.16 -0.78
C PRO A 250 43.51 -16.18 0.25
N THR A 251 42.36 -15.88 0.85
CA THR A 251 41.65 -16.75 1.81
C THR A 251 40.14 -16.72 1.54
N GLU A 252 39.38 -17.58 2.22
CA GLU A 252 37.90 -17.51 2.22
C GLU A 252 37.35 -16.14 2.67
N MET A 253 38.06 -15.43 3.56
CA MET A 253 37.65 -14.13 4.09
C MET A 253 38.04 -12.94 3.21
N SER A 254 38.83 -13.14 2.15
CA SER A 254 39.34 -12.05 1.31
C SER A 254 38.22 -11.19 0.71
N ALA A 255 37.16 -11.79 0.15
CA ALA A 255 36.04 -11.03 -0.37
C ALA A 255 35.20 -10.36 0.71
N PHE A 256 35.05 -10.99 1.87
CA PHE A 256 34.32 -10.41 2.99
C PHE A 256 34.97 -9.10 3.46
N LEU A 257 36.31 -9.07 3.54
CA LEU A 257 37.06 -7.86 3.89
C LEU A 257 36.94 -6.76 2.82
N GLN A 258 36.96 -7.15 1.55
CA GLN A 258 36.74 -6.22 0.44
C GLN A 258 35.31 -5.66 0.43
N ARG A 259 34.31 -6.49 0.77
CA ARG A 259 32.92 -6.07 0.96
C ARG A 259 32.80 -4.99 2.02
N ILE A 260 33.49 -5.11 3.16
CA ILE A 260 33.50 -4.07 4.20
C ILE A 260 34.09 -2.76 3.69
N LYS A 261 35.18 -2.82 2.92
CA LYS A 261 35.78 -1.62 2.31
C LYS A 261 34.81 -0.92 1.36
N LEU A 262 34.17 -1.67 0.47
CA LEU A 262 33.16 -1.11 -0.44
C LEU A 262 31.96 -0.55 0.31
N ALA A 263 31.52 -1.22 1.38
CA ALA A 263 30.43 -0.74 2.23
C ALA A 263 30.75 0.61 2.90
N ASN A 264 31.99 0.81 3.36
CA ASN A 264 32.42 2.11 3.88
C ASN A 264 32.29 3.22 2.84
N LEU A 265 32.66 2.95 1.57
CA LEU A 265 32.50 3.91 0.49
C LEU A 265 31.03 4.23 0.23
N CYS A 266 30.14 3.24 0.29
CA CYS A 266 28.69 3.46 0.14
C CYS A 266 28.14 4.36 1.25
N ARG A 267 28.55 4.15 2.50
CA ARG A 267 28.22 5.06 3.60
C ARG A 267 28.74 6.48 3.36
N GLU A 268 30.00 6.62 2.91
CA GLU A 268 30.57 7.93 2.59
C GLU A 268 29.86 8.65 1.44
N ILE A 269 29.33 7.89 0.47
CA ILE A 269 28.47 8.44 -0.59
C ILE A 269 27.20 8.99 0.03
N VAL A 270 26.50 8.20 0.85
CA VAL A 270 25.26 8.62 1.53
C VAL A 270 25.50 9.85 2.43
N ASP A 271 26.62 9.88 3.17
CA ASP A 271 26.99 11.02 4.01
C ASP A 271 27.29 12.31 3.20
N ALA A 272 27.70 12.18 1.94
CA ALA A 272 28.12 13.29 1.09
C ALA A 272 27.01 13.81 0.17
N LEU A 273 25.99 13.01 -0.12
CA LEU A 273 24.85 13.41 -0.93
C LEU A 273 23.79 14.12 -0.07
N PRO A 274 23.03 15.08 -0.63
CA PRO A 274 21.88 15.68 0.04
C PRO A 274 20.93 14.59 0.53
N SER A 275 20.31 14.81 1.70
CA SER A 275 19.32 13.90 2.26
C SER A 275 18.22 13.60 1.25
N ALA A 276 17.83 12.34 1.10
CA ALA A 276 16.68 11.91 0.30
C ALA A 276 15.36 12.60 0.69
N PHE A 277 15.32 13.29 1.84
CA PHE A 277 14.17 14.05 2.35
C PHE A 277 14.23 15.56 2.06
N SER A 278 15.21 16.02 1.27
CA SER A 278 15.41 17.45 0.97
C SER A 278 15.38 17.70 -0.54
N ASP A 279 14.17 17.83 -1.10
CA ASP A 279 13.87 18.13 -2.52
C ASP A 279 14.45 19.46 -3.06
N SER A 280 15.26 20.17 -2.28
CA SER A 280 15.62 21.57 -2.55
C SER A 280 17.03 21.78 -3.13
N GLN A 281 17.90 20.76 -3.18
CA GLN A 281 19.28 20.92 -3.69
C GLN A 281 19.81 19.66 -4.38
N GLU A 282 20.13 19.76 -5.68
CA GLU A 282 20.93 18.75 -6.38
C GLU A 282 22.38 18.76 -5.84
N PRO A 283 23.05 17.59 -5.69
CA PRO A 283 24.45 17.54 -5.29
C PRO A 283 25.33 18.26 -6.31
N GLU A 284 26.29 19.06 -5.82
CA GLU A 284 27.31 19.64 -6.68
C GLU A 284 28.06 18.52 -7.42
N TYR A 285 28.15 18.64 -8.75
CA TYR A 285 28.78 17.60 -9.58
C TYR A 285 30.24 17.30 -9.18
N ALA A 286 30.95 18.26 -8.59
CA ALA A 286 32.28 18.06 -8.03
C ALA A 286 32.31 16.98 -6.92
N ILE A 287 31.25 16.87 -6.11
CA ILE A 287 31.09 15.83 -5.08
C ILE A 287 30.95 14.46 -5.76
N ILE A 288 30.17 14.36 -6.83
CA ILE A 288 30.00 13.12 -7.61
C ILE A 288 31.34 12.64 -8.15
N MET A 289 32.13 13.55 -8.74
CA MET A 289 33.46 13.24 -9.25
C MET A 289 34.46 12.84 -8.15
N MET A 290 34.37 13.48 -6.97
CA MET A 290 35.17 13.08 -5.81
C MET A 290 34.83 11.65 -5.37
N LEU A 291 33.54 11.31 -5.31
CA LEU A 291 33.06 9.98 -4.91
C LEU A 291 33.43 8.91 -5.94
N ASP A 292 33.31 9.21 -7.24
CA ASP A 292 33.79 8.32 -8.32
C ASP A 292 35.29 8.04 -8.17
N ASN A 293 36.12 9.06 -7.96
CA ASN A 293 37.56 8.87 -7.81
C ASN A 293 37.90 7.92 -6.64
N LYS A 294 37.13 7.96 -5.54
CA LYS A 294 37.29 6.99 -4.43
C LYS A 294 36.95 5.56 -4.86
N LEU A 295 35.86 5.35 -5.61
CA LEU A 295 35.47 4.04 -6.13
C LEU A 295 36.49 3.50 -7.15
N GLN A 296 37.00 4.37 -8.04
CA GLN A 296 38.05 4.04 -9.01
C GLN A 296 39.40 3.73 -8.34
N GLN A 297 39.75 4.47 -7.28
CA GLN A 297 40.94 4.18 -6.49
C GLN A 297 40.83 2.81 -5.81
N TYR A 298 39.67 2.51 -5.21
CA TYR A 298 39.40 1.20 -4.63
C TYR A 298 39.59 0.07 -5.65
N LEU A 299 39.10 0.25 -6.88
CA LEU A 299 39.29 -0.71 -7.98
C LEU A 299 40.78 -0.99 -8.27
N LYS A 300 41.60 0.05 -8.30
CA LYS A 300 43.05 -0.04 -8.55
C LYS A 300 43.82 -0.70 -7.41
N GLU A 301 43.33 -0.54 -6.18
CA GLU A 301 43.95 -1.09 -4.96
C GLU A 301 43.54 -2.54 -4.66
N LEU A 302 42.68 -3.14 -5.48
CA LEU A 302 42.32 -4.55 -5.33
C LEU A 302 43.57 -5.44 -5.42
N PRO A 303 43.70 -6.47 -4.57
CA PRO A 303 44.76 -7.47 -4.71
C PRO A 303 44.80 -8.07 -6.11
N ILE A 304 45.98 -8.46 -6.61
CA ILE A 304 46.16 -9.02 -7.96
C ILE A 304 45.14 -10.13 -8.28
N PHE A 305 44.85 -11.01 -7.31
CA PHE A 305 43.90 -12.11 -7.51
C PHE A 305 42.43 -11.67 -7.60
N PHE A 306 42.12 -10.39 -7.39
CA PHE A 306 40.81 -9.78 -7.62
C PHE A 306 40.80 -8.78 -8.78
N GLN A 307 41.91 -8.52 -9.46
CA GLN A 307 41.90 -7.67 -10.66
C GLN A 307 41.39 -8.45 -11.89
N LEU A 308 40.74 -7.74 -12.82
CA LEU A 308 40.15 -8.32 -14.04
C LEU A 308 41.02 -8.15 -15.29
N ASP A 309 42.13 -7.43 -15.21
CA ASP A 309 43.01 -7.28 -16.36
C ASP A 309 43.64 -8.64 -16.72
N PRO A 310 43.88 -8.91 -18.02
CA PRO A 310 44.39 -10.20 -18.48
C PRO A 310 45.69 -10.64 -17.81
N MET A 311 46.58 -9.69 -17.47
CA MET A 311 47.87 -9.99 -16.84
C MET A 311 47.67 -10.48 -15.40
N SER A 312 46.85 -9.80 -14.61
CA SER A 312 46.52 -10.23 -13.24
C SER A 312 45.75 -11.55 -13.21
N ILE A 313 44.83 -11.78 -14.17
CA ILE A 313 44.14 -13.07 -14.31
C ILE A 313 45.15 -14.19 -14.55
N GLN A 314 46.11 -13.99 -15.47
CA GLN A 314 47.16 -14.98 -15.75
C GLN A 314 48.05 -15.22 -14.52
N GLN A 315 48.47 -14.17 -13.81
CA GLN A 315 49.31 -14.28 -12.61
C GLN A 315 48.60 -15.00 -11.45
N SER A 316 47.27 -14.87 -11.37
CA SER A 316 46.46 -15.48 -10.31
C SER A 316 45.83 -16.82 -10.70
N GLN A 317 46.11 -17.35 -11.90
CA GLN A 317 45.52 -18.59 -12.40
C GLN A 317 45.74 -19.76 -11.42
N LYS A 318 46.97 -19.96 -10.95
CA LYS A 318 47.30 -21.03 -10.00
C LYS A 318 46.54 -20.89 -8.67
N VAL A 319 46.34 -19.66 -8.21
CA VAL A 319 45.55 -19.39 -7.00
C VAL A 319 44.10 -19.81 -7.21
N CYS A 320 43.51 -19.51 -8.36
CA CYS A 320 42.14 -19.92 -8.69
C CYS A 320 42.00 -21.44 -8.89
N GLU A 321 43.04 -22.13 -9.37
CA GLU A 321 43.07 -23.59 -9.46
C GLU A 321 43.08 -24.24 -8.07
N GLU A 322 43.90 -23.72 -7.15
CA GLU A 322 43.98 -24.21 -5.77
C GLU A 322 42.76 -23.80 -4.92
N ARG A 323 42.19 -22.62 -5.21
CA ARG A 323 41.08 -22.01 -4.46
C ARG A 323 40.00 -21.49 -5.42
N PRO A 324 39.14 -22.37 -5.96
CA PRO A 324 38.17 -22.01 -7.01
C PRO A 324 37.20 -20.88 -6.63
N TYR A 325 36.85 -20.76 -5.34
CA TYR A 325 35.98 -19.70 -4.85
C TYR A 325 36.56 -18.29 -5.03
N ILE A 326 37.88 -18.14 -5.18
CA ILE A 326 38.52 -16.82 -5.44
C ILE A 326 38.06 -16.25 -6.79
N ALA A 327 37.84 -17.10 -7.80
CA ALA A 327 37.31 -16.65 -9.09
C ALA A 327 35.88 -16.10 -8.96
N TRP A 328 35.03 -16.78 -8.18
CA TRP A 328 33.67 -16.32 -7.88
C TRP A 328 33.67 -15.00 -7.10
N GLN A 329 34.53 -14.92 -6.08
CA GLN A 329 34.72 -13.71 -5.27
C GLN A 329 35.18 -12.52 -6.12
N ARG A 330 36.12 -12.73 -7.05
CA ARG A 330 36.57 -11.71 -8.01
C ARG A 330 35.39 -11.12 -8.76
N LEU A 331 34.61 -11.95 -9.45
CA LEU A 331 33.45 -11.47 -10.22
C LEU A 331 32.42 -10.77 -9.34
N SER A 332 32.17 -11.30 -8.13
CA SER A 332 31.21 -10.72 -7.18
C SER A 332 31.58 -9.32 -6.71
N ILE A 333 32.86 -9.06 -6.43
CA ILE A 333 33.35 -7.74 -6.00
C ILE A 333 33.20 -6.73 -7.13
N HIS A 334 33.63 -7.08 -8.35
CA HIS A 334 33.51 -6.21 -9.52
C HIS A 334 32.05 -5.92 -9.87
N PHE A 335 31.18 -6.94 -9.82
CA PHE A 335 29.75 -6.78 -10.06
C PHE A 335 29.15 -5.79 -9.06
N SER A 336 29.46 -5.96 -7.78
CA SER A 336 29.06 -5.03 -6.72
C SER A 336 29.57 -3.61 -6.98
N LEU A 337 30.83 -3.43 -7.37
CA LEU A 337 31.42 -2.12 -7.57
C LEU A 337 30.79 -1.39 -8.77
N HIS A 338 30.69 -2.05 -9.91
CA HIS A 338 30.12 -1.46 -11.12
C HIS A 338 28.64 -1.12 -10.95
N ALA A 339 27.89 -1.88 -10.14
CA ALA A 339 26.53 -1.51 -9.77
C ALA A 339 26.46 -0.13 -9.09
N ARG A 340 27.44 0.21 -8.24
CA ARG A 340 27.48 1.51 -7.53
C ARG A 340 28.00 2.63 -8.42
N LEU A 341 29.01 2.37 -9.25
CA LEU A 341 29.46 3.33 -10.27
C LEU A 341 28.34 3.67 -11.25
N CYS A 342 27.61 2.66 -11.71
CA CYS A 342 26.44 2.85 -12.57
C CYS A 342 25.38 3.71 -11.88
N ARG A 343 25.05 3.41 -10.61
CA ARG A 343 24.07 4.18 -9.82
C ARG A 343 24.52 5.63 -9.60
N LEU A 344 25.75 5.86 -9.17
CA LEU A 344 26.31 7.19 -8.86
C LEU A 344 26.24 8.14 -10.06
N HIS A 345 26.50 7.63 -11.27
CA HIS A 345 26.51 8.43 -12.48
C HIS A 345 25.18 8.43 -13.26
N ARG A 346 24.20 7.59 -12.87
CA ARG A 346 22.91 7.47 -13.54
C ARG A 346 22.18 8.80 -13.69
N PRO A 347 22.16 9.72 -12.69
CA PRO A 347 21.50 11.01 -12.83
C PRO A 347 22.05 11.88 -13.98
N TYR A 348 23.30 11.65 -14.41
CA TYR A 348 23.98 12.50 -15.39
C TYR A 348 24.09 11.87 -16.77
N HIS A 349 23.71 10.60 -16.96
CA HIS A 349 24.00 9.88 -18.20
C HIS A 349 23.27 10.44 -19.42
N LEU A 350 21.98 10.81 -19.30
CA LEU A 350 21.23 11.42 -20.40
C LEU A 350 21.68 12.86 -20.66
N ILE A 351 21.90 13.66 -19.61
CA ILE A 351 22.34 15.06 -19.75
C ILE A 351 23.72 15.11 -20.42
N GLY A 352 24.61 14.16 -20.12
CA GLY A 352 25.92 14.04 -20.77
C GLY A 352 25.89 13.76 -22.28
N SER A 353 24.74 13.43 -22.87
CA SER A 353 24.59 13.36 -24.33
C SER A 353 24.52 14.74 -24.99
N THR A 354 24.06 15.74 -24.24
CA THR A 354 23.85 17.12 -24.74
C THR A 354 24.83 18.12 -24.13
N HIS A 355 25.31 17.87 -22.91
CA HIS A 355 26.18 18.77 -22.16
C HIS A 355 27.57 18.13 -21.96
N PRO A 356 28.64 18.69 -22.56
CA PRO A 356 29.99 18.12 -22.51
C PRO A 356 30.56 17.93 -21.10
N ASP A 357 30.17 18.77 -20.14
CA ASP A 357 30.67 18.72 -18.76
C ASP A 357 30.33 17.40 -18.06
N TYR A 358 29.27 16.71 -18.50
CA TYR A 358 28.81 15.42 -17.95
C TYR A 358 29.19 14.22 -18.82
N ALA A 359 29.98 14.42 -19.89
CA ALA A 359 30.34 13.35 -20.83
C ALA A 359 31.09 12.18 -20.16
N TYR A 360 31.92 12.49 -19.14
CA TYR A 360 32.58 11.47 -18.32
C TYR A 360 31.54 10.59 -17.60
N SER A 361 30.58 11.21 -16.90
CA SER A 361 29.56 10.47 -16.15
C SER A 361 28.70 9.60 -17.06
N ARG A 362 28.33 10.09 -18.25
CA ARG A 362 27.67 9.25 -19.26
C ARG A 362 28.52 8.04 -19.62
N THR A 363 29.78 8.25 -19.97
CA THR A 363 30.70 7.18 -20.37
C THR A 363 30.88 6.15 -19.25
N THR A 364 31.11 6.60 -18.01
CA THR A 364 31.30 5.73 -16.84
C THR A 364 30.04 4.96 -16.49
N CYS A 365 28.86 5.60 -16.56
CA CYS A 365 27.58 4.97 -16.29
C CYS A 365 27.30 3.83 -17.29
N LEU A 366 27.43 4.09 -18.59
CA LEU A 366 27.19 3.12 -19.66
C LEU A 366 28.23 2.00 -19.66
N SER A 367 29.51 2.33 -19.48
CA SER A 367 30.59 1.33 -19.37
C SER A 367 30.35 0.40 -18.17
N SER A 368 29.92 0.94 -17.03
CA SER A 368 29.58 0.14 -15.85
C SER A 368 28.33 -0.71 -16.11
N ALA A 369 27.29 -0.19 -16.75
CA ALA A 369 26.11 -0.96 -17.12
C ALA A 369 26.46 -2.14 -18.05
N HIS A 370 27.31 -1.93 -19.06
CA HIS A 370 27.83 -3.01 -19.90
C HIS A 370 28.63 -4.04 -19.09
N THR A 371 29.54 -3.56 -18.24
CA THR A 371 30.38 -4.42 -17.41
C THR A 371 29.54 -5.30 -16.48
N ILE A 372 28.44 -4.78 -15.90
CA ILE A 372 27.50 -5.57 -15.08
C ILE A 372 26.92 -6.74 -15.87
N LEU A 373 26.49 -6.50 -17.12
CA LEU A 373 25.91 -7.53 -17.99
C LEU A 373 26.96 -8.57 -18.40
N ASP A 374 28.18 -8.15 -18.73
CA ASP A 374 29.28 -9.04 -19.11
C ASP A 374 29.78 -9.88 -17.93
N LEU A 375 29.86 -9.28 -16.74
CA LEU A 375 30.17 -9.99 -15.49
C LEU A 375 29.09 -11.01 -15.15
N ARG A 376 27.81 -10.65 -15.30
CA ARG A 376 26.69 -11.58 -15.08
C ARG A 376 26.81 -12.82 -15.97
N ARG A 377 27.23 -12.67 -17.23
CA ARG A 377 27.48 -13.80 -18.15
C ARG A 377 28.69 -14.62 -17.69
N SER A 378 29.81 -13.95 -17.39
CA SER A 378 31.04 -14.61 -16.90
C SER A 378 30.81 -15.40 -15.60
N MET A 379 29.85 -14.99 -14.77
CA MET A 379 29.46 -15.73 -13.57
C MET A 379 28.82 -17.09 -13.87
N ASP A 380 28.18 -17.28 -15.03
CA ASP A 380 27.58 -18.57 -15.42
C ASP A 380 28.67 -19.61 -15.75
N ASP A 381 29.82 -19.18 -16.27
CA ASP A 381 30.96 -20.07 -16.55
C ASP A 381 31.56 -20.68 -15.28
N LEU A 382 31.35 -20.02 -14.14
CA LEU A 382 31.82 -20.48 -12.83
C LEU A 382 30.81 -21.38 -12.10
N ILE A 383 29.59 -21.59 -12.62
CA ILE A 383 28.58 -22.46 -11.98
C ILE A 383 29.14 -23.85 -11.63
N PRO A 384 29.90 -24.56 -12.50
CA PRO A 384 30.43 -25.89 -12.18
C PRO A 384 31.43 -25.88 -11.01
N LEU A 385 32.12 -24.76 -10.80
CA LEU A 385 33.16 -24.62 -9.76
C LEU A 385 32.59 -24.04 -8.46
N ALA A 386 31.78 -23.00 -8.56
CA ALA A 386 31.24 -22.26 -7.43
C ALA A 386 29.96 -22.88 -6.88
N GLY A 387 29.29 -23.78 -7.62
CA GLY A 387 28.08 -24.45 -7.15
C GLY A 387 26.90 -23.49 -6.91
N ILE A 388 26.94 -22.27 -7.46
CA ILE A 388 25.90 -21.26 -7.27
C ILE A 388 25.37 -20.82 -8.62
N ARG A 389 24.06 -20.53 -8.69
CA ARG A 389 23.43 -19.98 -9.88
C ARG A 389 23.04 -18.51 -9.67
N PRO A 390 23.75 -17.55 -10.29
CA PRO A 390 23.55 -16.12 -10.05
C PRO A 390 22.12 -15.65 -10.32
N ALA A 391 21.46 -16.26 -11.32
CA ALA A 391 20.07 -15.99 -11.73
C ALA A 391 19.03 -16.04 -10.59
N ARG A 392 19.37 -16.69 -9.46
CA ARG A 392 18.44 -16.88 -8.33
C ARG A 392 18.66 -15.94 -7.18
N LEU A 393 19.71 -15.14 -7.24
CA LEU A 393 19.98 -14.12 -6.24
C LEU A 393 19.24 -12.85 -6.67
N TRP A 394 18.22 -12.47 -5.90
CA TRP A 394 17.43 -11.25 -6.14
C TRP A 394 18.30 -10.03 -6.41
N THR A 395 19.31 -9.83 -5.56
CA THR A 395 20.23 -8.68 -5.62
C THR A 395 21.00 -8.60 -6.94
N VAL A 396 21.43 -9.73 -7.49
CA VAL A 396 22.10 -9.79 -8.79
C VAL A 396 21.13 -9.37 -9.89
N MET A 397 19.92 -9.92 -9.88
CA MET A 397 18.96 -9.73 -10.95
C MET A 397 18.33 -8.33 -10.94
N GLN A 398 18.20 -7.72 -9.75
CA GLN A 398 17.85 -6.31 -9.60
C GLN A 398 18.89 -5.40 -10.28
N HIS A 399 20.18 -5.61 -10.02
CA HIS A 399 21.24 -4.80 -10.64
C HIS A 399 21.37 -5.03 -12.15
N VAL A 400 21.15 -6.28 -12.63
CA VAL A 400 21.08 -6.58 -14.06
C VAL A 400 19.94 -5.83 -14.73
N SER A 401 18.76 -5.80 -14.10
CA SER A 401 17.59 -5.08 -14.62
C SER A 401 17.84 -3.59 -14.72
N MET A 402 18.43 -2.98 -13.68
CA MET A 402 18.76 -1.55 -13.68
C MET A 402 19.83 -1.20 -14.73
N ALA A 403 20.82 -2.07 -14.94
CA ALA A 403 21.82 -1.88 -15.99
C ALA A 403 21.19 -1.97 -17.39
N ALA A 404 20.30 -2.93 -17.62
CA ALA A 404 19.56 -3.06 -18.87
C ALA A 404 18.67 -1.84 -19.15
N LEU A 405 17.93 -1.36 -18.14
CA LEU A 405 17.12 -0.14 -18.24
C LEU A 405 17.98 1.08 -18.59
N THR A 406 19.12 1.25 -17.92
CA THR A 406 20.05 2.38 -18.18
C THR A 406 20.58 2.38 -19.61
N LEU A 407 20.84 1.20 -20.19
CA LEU A 407 21.25 1.09 -21.59
C LEU A 407 20.09 1.32 -22.56
N ALA A 408 18.90 0.80 -22.24
CA ALA A 408 17.69 0.97 -23.03
C ALA A 408 17.29 2.45 -23.13
N THR A 409 17.41 3.21 -22.03
CA THR A 409 17.17 4.66 -22.03
C THR A 409 18.17 5.39 -22.92
N ASP A 410 19.47 5.07 -22.83
CA ASP A 410 20.50 5.73 -23.64
C ASP A 410 20.33 5.50 -25.16
N VAL A 411 20.07 4.25 -25.56
CA VAL A 411 19.80 3.87 -26.96
C VAL A 411 18.62 4.64 -27.53
N SER A 412 17.56 4.77 -26.74
CA SER A 412 16.33 5.39 -27.22
C SER A 412 16.44 6.91 -27.33
N PHE A 413 17.27 7.54 -26.50
CA PHE A 413 17.62 8.96 -26.63
C PHE A 413 18.61 9.24 -27.76
N ASN A 414 19.43 8.26 -28.15
CA ASN A 414 20.46 8.40 -29.19
C ASN A 414 20.33 7.30 -30.28
N PRO A 415 19.19 7.24 -30.99
CA PRO A 415 18.86 6.12 -31.88
C PRO A 415 19.81 6.02 -33.09
N ASP A 416 20.42 7.13 -33.51
CA ASP A 416 21.32 7.22 -34.67
C ASP A 416 22.81 7.04 -34.32
N SER A 417 23.13 6.70 -33.06
CA SER A 417 24.53 6.48 -32.68
C SER A 417 25.10 5.24 -33.37
N ALA A 418 26.39 5.27 -33.73
CA ALA A 418 27.06 4.17 -34.43
C ALA A 418 27.00 2.83 -33.66
N ASP A 419 26.84 2.89 -32.34
CA ASP A 419 26.76 1.74 -31.44
C ASP A 419 25.32 1.31 -31.09
N ALA A 420 24.29 2.04 -31.53
CA ALA A 420 22.90 1.84 -31.12
C ALA A 420 22.40 0.41 -31.36
N GLU A 421 22.71 -0.18 -32.51
CA GLU A 421 22.27 -1.53 -32.87
C GLU A 421 22.97 -2.61 -32.02
N ALA A 422 24.26 -2.43 -31.74
CA ALA A 422 25.01 -3.31 -30.85
C ALA A 422 24.52 -3.19 -29.39
N GLN A 423 24.14 -1.99 -28.95
CA GLN A 423 23.56 -1.75 -27.63
C GLN A 423 22.16 -2.37 -27.52
N LYS A 424 21.28 -2.24 -28.52
CA LYS A 424 19.98 -2.94 -28.59
C LYS A 424 20.16 -4.44 -28.44
N ALA A 425 21.06 -5.05 -29.20
CA ALA A 425 21.34 -6.48 -29.11
C ALA A 425 21.80 -6.91 -27.70
N LYS A 426 22.61 -6.09 -27.01
CA LYS A 426 23.04 -6.36 -25.64
C LYS A 426 21.89 -6.24 -24.62
N VAL A 427 21.03 -5.23 -24.76
CA VAL A 427 19.81 -5.06 -23.94
C VAL A 427 18.89 -6.26 -24.11
N MET A 428 18.61 -6.67 -25.35
CA MET A 428 17.78 -7.85 -25.65
C MET A 428 18.39 -9.14 -25.08
N ALA A 429 19.71 -9.31 -25.16
CA ALA A 429 20.36 -10.48 -24.57
C ALA A 429 20.31 -10.49 -23.03
N ALA A 430 20.42 -9.32 -22.37
CA ALA A 430 20.20 -9.19 -20.93
C ALA A 430 18.76 -9.53 -20.56
N TYR A 431 17.82 -9.06 -21.38
CA TYR A 431 16.40 -9.33 -21.23
C TYR A 431 16.08 -10.84 -21.37
N GLN A 432 16.55 -11.51 -22.41
CA GLN A 432 16.41 -12.96 -22.58
C GLN A 432 16.99 -13.75 -21.38
N THR A 433 18.04 -13.22 -20.75
CA THR A 433 18.61 -13.81 -19.53
C THR A 433 17.68 -13.63 -18.33
N LEU A 434 17.04 -12.48 -18.18
CA LEU A 434 15.99 -12.23 -17.20
C LEU A 434 14.79 -13.17 -17.45
N GLU A 435 14.30 -13.25 -18.68
CA GLU A 435 13.18 -14.11 -19.05
C GLU A 435 13.43 -15.59 -18.80
N LYS A 436 14.62 -16.10 -19.16
CA LYS A 436 15.01 -17.48 -18.87
C LYS A 436 15.03 -17.78 -17.36
N SER A 437 15.15 -16.74 -16.54
CA SER A 437 15.10 -16.83 -15.07
C SER A 437 13.66 -16.83 -14.53
N ARG A 438 12.63 -16.52 -15.34
CA ARG A 438 11.19 -16.59 -15.02
C ARG A 438 10.76 -17.95 -14.52
N GLU A 439 11.21 -19.00 -15.21
CA GLU A 439 10.94 -20.37 -14.79
C GLU A 439 11.58 -20.68 -13.43
N GLU A 440 12.65 -19.98 -13.05
CA GLU A 440 13.48 -20.25 -11.87
C GLU A 440 13.04 -19.47 -10.63
N SER A 441 12.59 -18.22 -10.80
CA SER A 441 12.03 -17.37 -9.76
C SER A 441 10.95 -16.44 -10.34
N SER A 442 9.69 -16.87 -10.27
CA SER A 442 8.55 -16.10 -10.78
C SER A 442 8.36 -14.78 -10.02
N ALA A 443 8.54 -14.80 -8.70
CA ALA A 443 8.40 -13.61 -7.84
C ALA A 443 9.41 -12.51 -8.20
N LEU A 444 10.66 -12.90 -8.49
CA LEU A 444 11.69 -11.98 -8.98
C LEU A 444 11.26 -11.32 -10.29
N MET A 445 10.77 -12.11 -11.25
CA MET A 445 10.40 -11.61 -12.57
C MET A 445 9.12 -10.77 -12.56
N GLN A 446 8.14 -11.13 -11.73
CA GLN A 446 6.95 -10.31 -11.51
C GLN A 446 7.31 -8.94 -10.93
N GLY A 447 8.28 -8.88 -10.00
CA GLY A 447 8.81 -7.61 -9.48
C GLY A 447 9.44 -6.74 -10.57
N ILE A 448 10.28 -7.32 -11.42
CA ILE A 448 10.92 -6.60 -12.53
C ILE A 448 9.88 -6.12 -13.56
N GLN A 449 8.95 -7.00 -13.97
CA GLN A 449 7.92 -6.68 -14.96
C GLN A 449 6.98 -5.57 -14.46
N LYS A 450 6.56 -5.64 -13.20
CA LYS A 450 5.70 -4.62 -12.61
C LYS A 450 6.40 -3.26 -12.53
N ASN A 451 7.67 -3.21 -12.15
CA ASN A 451 8.44 -1.95 -12.15
C ASN A 451 8.51 -1.33 -13.56
N MET A 452 8.68 -2.16 -14.59
CA MET A 452 8.65 -1.68 -15.98
C MET A 452 7.26 -1.20 -16.42
N GLN A 453 6.19 -1.90 -16.05
CA GLN A 453 4.82 -1.50 -16.35
C GLN A 453 4.44 -0.19 -15.66
N THR A 454 4.84 0.00 -14.40
CA THR A 454 4.66 1.27 -13.67
C THR A 454 5.40 2.41 -14.36
N LEU A 455 6.63 2.16 -14.81
CA LEU A 455 7.39 3.13 -15.59
C LEU A 455 6.64 3.49 -16.88
N LEU A 456 6.22 2.51 -17.68
CA LEU A 456 5.44 2.69 -18.90
C LEU A 456 4.14 3.47 -18.67
N ALA A 457 3.35 3.10 -17.66
CA ALA A 457 2.10 3.78 -17.32
C ALA A 457 2.33 5.25 -16.93
N THR A 458 3.39 5.52 -16.16
CA THR A 458 3.77 6.88 -15.76
C THR A 458 4.19 7.71 -16.98
N LEU A 459 4.96 7.12 -17.90
CA LEU A 459 5.35 7.75 -19.17
C LEU A 459 4.13 8.08 -20.04
N GLN A 460 3.19 7.13 -20.17
CA GLN A 460 1.96 7.32 -20.96
C GLN A 460 1.04 8.39 -20.35
N THR A 461 0.94 8.45 -19.02
CA THR A 461 0.16 9.46 -18.30
C THR A 461 0.77 10.87 -18.51
N GLN A 462 2.09 11.00 -18.39
CA GLN A 462 2.79 12.27 -18.63
C GLN A 462 2.70 12.72 -20.10
N ARG A 463 2.70 11.78 -21.06
CA ARG A 463 2.46 12.05 -22.49
C ARG A 463 1.07 12.62 -22.73
N THR A 464 0.05 12.04 -22.09
CA THR A 464 -1.34 12.48 -22.19
C THR A 464 -1.51 13.89 -21.59
N GLN A 465 -0.85 14.17 -20.46
CA GLN A 465 -0.88 15.49 -19.83
C GLN A 465 -0.19 16.59 -20.66
N ARG A 466 0.84 16.27 -21.46
CA ARG A 466 1.49 17.25 -22.36
C ARG A 466 0.69 17.56 -23.63
N LEU A 467 -0.04 16.56 -24.16
CA LEU A 467 -0.92 16.74 -25.32
C LEU A 467 -2.15 17.59 -24.98
N ILE A 468 -2.56 17.59 -23.71
CA ILE A 468 -3.60 18.46 -23.16
C ILE A 468 -2.91 19.72 -22.58
N GLY A 469 -2.52 20.66 -23.45
CA GLY A 469 -1.85 21.91 -23.02
C GLY A 469 -2.60 22.70 -21.93
N PRO A 470 -1.93 23.62 -21.21
CA PRO A 470 -2.51 24.28 -20.05
C PRO A 470 -3.74 25.11 -20.44
N LEU A 471 -4.88 24.82 -19.81
CA LEU A 471 -6.05 25.70 -19.80
C LEU A 471 -5.62 27.06 -19.23
N GLN A 472 -5.64 28.09 -20.08
CA GLN A 472 -5.45 29.48 -19.68
C GLN A 472 -6.52 29.85 -18.65
N THR A 473 -6.15 29.97 -17.38
CA THR A 473 -6.98 30.63 -16.37
C THR A 473 -6.94 32.15 -16.60
N PRO A 474 -8.10 32.83 -16.61
CA PRO A 474 -8.14 34.29 -16.73
C PRO A 474 -7.56 34.95 -15.49
N ALA A 475 -6.63 35.87 -15.69
CA ALA A 475 -6.17 36.77 -14.65
C ALA A 475 -7.30 37.73 -14.25
N ASN A 476 -7.73 37.67 -12.99
CA ASN A 476 -8.45 38.77 -12.35
C ASN A 476 -7.77 39.10 -11.02
N GLY A 477 -7.19 40.30 -10.98
CA GLY A 477 -6.59 40.88 -9.80
C GLY A 477 -7.63 41.39 -8.80
N GLY A 478 -7.23 41.45 -7.54
CA GLY A 478 -7.99 42.04 -6.46
C GLY A 478 -7.24 41.92 -5.13
N ALA A 479 -6.22 42.77 -4.95
CA ALA A 479 -5.50 42.91 -3.69
C ALA A 479 -6.30 43.76 -2.68
N ALA A 480 -6.28 43.36 -1.41
CA ALA A 480 -6.54 44.25 -0.29
C ALA A 480 -5.44 44.10 0.79
N THR A 481 -4.54 45.08 0.77
CA THR A 481 -3.92 45.78 1.91
C THR A 481 -3.17 44.98 2.99
N GLY A 482 -1.84 45.05 2.89
CA GLY A 482 -0.93 44.91 4.02
C GLY A 482 -0.79 46.19 4.84
N GLY A 483 -0.29 46.04 6.08
CA GLY A 483 0.19 47.12 6.93
C GLY A 483 1.72 47.25 6.84
N ASP A 484 2.15 48.45 6.45
CA ASP A 484 3.41 49.19 6.66
C ASP A 484 4.70 48.48 7.12
N VAL A 485 5.83 48.81 6.47
CA VAL A 485 6.75 49.89 6.92
C VAL A 485 7.83 50.19 5.84
N ARG A 486 7.90 51.48 5.44
CA ARG A 486 9.02 52.28 4.88
C ARG A 486 9.76 51.85 3.60
N THR A 487 9.61 52.65 2.54
CA THR A 487 10.69 53.35 1.79
C THR A 487 10.05 54.43 0.88
N ARG A 488 10.72 55.58 0.66
CA ARG A 488 10.22 56.63 -0.26
C ARG A 488 11.36 57.45 -0.87
N ARG A 489 11.22 57.72 -2.17
CA ARG A 489 11.58 58.89 -3.01
C ARG A 489 11.97 58.39 -4.42
N ASP A 490 11.55 58.93 -5.56
CA ASP A 490 10.66 60.03 -5.91
C ASP A 490 10.20 59.83 -7.37
N SER A 491 9.06 60.44 -7.69
CA SER A 491 8.33 60.52 -8.97
C SER A 491 8.97 61.60 -9.92
N PRO A 492 8.38 62.14 -11.03
CA PRO A 492 6.98 62.06 -11.51
C PRO A 492 6.69 62.06 -13.06
N ALA A 493 5.38 61.87 -13.38
CA ALA A 493 4.53 62.61 -14.37
C ALA A 493 4.75 62.44 -15.91
N LEU A 494 3.78 62.55 -16.84
CA LEU A 494 2.36 63.01 -16.99
C LEU A 494 1.85 62.39 -18.34
N ALA A 495 0.69 61.72 -18.44
CA ALA A 495 -0.66 62.22 -18.80
C ALA A 495 -1.03 62.36 -20.31
N GLN A 496 -2.27 61.89 -20.62
CA GLN A 496 -3.24 62.26 -21.67
C GLN A 496 -3.29 61.52 -23.05
N PHE A 497 -4.38 60.73 -23.19
CA PHE A 497 -5.48 60.78 -24.17
C PHE A 497 -5.24 60.71 -25.70
N ILE A 498 -5.99 59.80 -26.38
CA ILE A 498 -6.78 59.93 -27.65
C ILE A 498 -6.63 58.78 -28.69
N GLU A 499 -7.79 58.16 -28.99
CA GLU A 499 -8.33 57.60 -30.27
C GLU A 499 -7.70 56.41 -31.05
N PHE A 500 -8.52 55.36 -31.24
CA PHE A 500 -8.67 54.51 -32.45
C PHE A 500 -9.07 55.37 -33.67
N PRO A 501 -9.06 54.96 -34.98
CA PRO A 501 -9.23 53.59 -35.54
C PRO A 501 -8.57 53.32 -36.94
N TRP A 502 -8.96 52.19 -37.55
CA TRP A 502 -8.93 51.80 -38.99
C TRP A 502 -7.61 51.23 -39.53
N ASN A 503 -7.56 50.26 -40.44
CA ASN A 503 -8.49 49.28 -41.01
C ASN A 503 -7.68 48.48 -42.05
N ASP A 504 -8.29 47.42 -42.57
CA ASP A 504 -8.06 46.87 -43.91
C ASP A 504 -6.75 46.12 -44.16
N SER A 505 -6.73 45.09 -44.99
CA SER A 505 -7.73 44.18 -45.58
C SER A 505 -6.90 43.23 -46.47
N LEU A 506 -7.59 42.26 -47.06
CA LEU A 506 -7.19 41.44 -48.21
C LEU A 506 -6.80 40.00 -47.83
N THR A 507 -7.78 39.08 -47.80
CA THR A 507 -8.43 38.39 -48.94
C THR A 507 -7.45 37.45 -49.66
N GLY A 508 -7.76 36.18 -49.94
CA GLY A 508 -9.02 35.45 -49.82
C GLY A 508 -8.96 34.17 -50.65
N ASP A 509 -9.96 33.32 -50.42
CA ASP A 509 -10.56 32.34 -51.34
C ASP A 509 -9.75 31.06 -51.70
N LYS A 510 -10.30 29.84 -51.80
CA LYS A 510 -11.66 29.22 -51.69
C LYS A 510 -11.45 27.69 -51.84
N ILE A 511 -12.02 26.81 -50.98
CA ILE A 511 -13.28 26.02 -51.15
C ILE A 511 -13.12 24.53 -51.57
N LEU A 512 -13.77 23.66 -50.76
CA LEU A 512 -14.41 22.33 -51.00
C LEU A 512 -13.60 21.18 -51.65
N THR A 513 -13.50 20.03 -50.98
CA THR A 513 -14.45 18.89 -51.17
C THR A 513 -14.29 17.76 -50.15
N SER A 514 -15.46 17.21 -49.83
CA SER A 514 -15.85 15.99 -49.12
C SER A 514 -14.96 14.72 -49.18
N ASN A 515 -15.13 13.96 -48.09
CA ASN A 515 -15.43 12.51 -48.02
C ASN A 515 -14.31 11.48 -47.78
N LYS A 516 -14.57 10.73 -46.68
CA LYS A 516 -14.13 9.39 -46.31
C LYS A 516 -12.73 9.24 -45.70
N VAL A 517 -12.69 9.27 -44.36
CA VAL A 517 -11.83 8.34 -43.61
C VAL A 517 -12.73 7.50 -42.73
N GLN A 518 -12.64 6.20 -42.94
CA GLN A 518 -13.38 5.16 -42.25
C GLN A 518 -13.18 5.25 -40.75
N THR A 519 -14.29 5.22 -40.03
CA THR A 519 -14.39 4.67 -38.69
C THR A 519 -13.85 3.25 -38.69
N GLN A 520 -12.59 3.07 -38.29
CA GLN A 520 -12.08 1.76 -37.87
C GLN A 520 -12.01 1.74 -36.35
N ARG A 521 -12.94 0.96 -35.80
CA ARG A 521 -13.15 0.60 -34.40
C ARG A 521 -11.85 0.33 -33.64
N CYS A 522 -11.61 1.05 -32.55
CA CYS A 522 -10.83 0.52 -31.41
C CYS A 522 -11.84 -0.05 -30.41
N GLY A 523 -12.23 -1.29 -30.65
CA GLY A 523 -13.26 -2.00 -29.93
C GLY A 523 -13.12 -3.48 -30.25
N ARG A 524 -12.15 -4.12 -29.60
CA ARG A 524 -11.96 -5.57 -29.41
C ARG A 524 -10.64 -5.81 -28.68
N TYR A 525 -10.71 -5.96 -27.36
CA TYR A 525 -9.89 -6.89 -26.55
C TYR A 525 -10.63 -7.14 -25.24
N LEU A 526 -11.81 -7.75 -25.34
CA LEU A 526 -12.55 -8.33 -24.22
C LEU A 526 -13.14 -9.64 -24.74
N GLY A 527 -12.59 -10.76 -24.26
CA GLY A 527 -13.05 -12.11 -24.54
C GLY A 527 -12.14 -12.91 -25.47
N GLU A 528 -10.99 -13.36 -24.97
CA GLU A 528 -10.27 -14.57 -25.42
C GLU A 528 -9.11 -14.84 -24.45
N GLY A 529 -9.15 -15.95 -23.71
CA GLY A 529 -8.05 -16.43 -22.86
C GLY A 529 -7.63 -15.50 -21.72
N LEU A 530 -6.73 -15.97 -20.84
CA LEU A 530 -5.79 -15.07 -20.18
C LEU A 530 -5.19 -14.13 -21.26
N PRO A 531 -4.79 -12.88 -20.97
CA PRO A 531 -3.76 -12.29 -21.82
C PRO A 531 -2.67 -13.36 -21.87
N ALA A 532 -2.26 -13.76 -23.08
CA ALA A 532 -1.00 -14.47 -23.18
C ALA A 532 0.01 -13.67 -22.36
N GLU A 533 0.90 -14.35 -21.63
CA GLU A 533 2.11 -13.73 -21.07
C GLU A 533 2.53 -12.64 -22.07
N GLU A 534 2.35 -11.35 -21.73
CA GLU A 534 2.72 -10.29 -22.66
C GLU A 534 4.16 -10.59 -23.05
N ASP A 535 4.37 -10.76 -24.35
CA ASP A 535 5.70 -11.06 -24.86
C ASP A 535 6.54 -9.88 -24.41
N MET A 536 7.47 -10.11 -23.50
CA MET A 536 8.22 -9.00 -22.93
C MET A 536 9.05 -8.30 -24.01
N ASP A 537 9.30 -8.97 -25.14
CA ASP A 537 9.80 -8.32 -26.36
C ASP A 537 8.86 -7.17 -26.80
N GLU A 538 7.54 -7.32 -26.66
CA GLU A 538 6.50 -6.30 -26.87
C GLU A 538 6.58 -5.19 -25.79
N LEU A 539 6.60 -5.53 -24.50
CA LEU A 539 6.75 -4.56 -23.39
C LEU A 539 8.03 -3.70 -23.53
N TRP A 540 9.15 -4.32 -23.90
CA TRP A 540 10.40 -3.60 -24.14
C TRP A 540 10.36 -2.79 -25.43
N SER A 541 9.70 -3.28 -26.47
CA SER A 541 9.50 -2.52 -27.71
C SER A 541 8.64 -1.27 -27.45
N GLU A 542 7.57 -1.40 -26.66
CA GLU A 542 6.75 -0.27 -26.21
C GLU A 542 7.56 0.72 -25.36
N PHE A 543 8.40 0.20 -24.45
CA PHE A 543 9.30 1.02 -23.65
C PHE A 543 10.27 1.83 -24.51
N LEU A 544 11.00 1.17 -25.41
CA LEU A 544 11.93 1.84 -26.33
C LEU A 544 11.22 2.89 -27.21
N ALA A 545 9.96 2.64 -27.59
CA ALA A 545 9.16 3.59 -28.37
C ALA A 545 8.68 4.82 -27.56
N ALA A 546 8.50 4.69 -26.25
CA ALA A 546 8.01 5.76 -25.38
C ALA A 546 9.11 6.73 -24.89
N VAL A 547 10.38 6.31 -24.92
CA VAL A 547 11.50 7.06 -24.32
C VAL A 547 11.79 8.46 -24.91
N PRO A 548 11.69 8.71 -26.23
CA PRO A 548 12.11 9.99 -26.83
C PRO A 548 11.33 11.24 -26.38
N ASP A 549 10.15 11.08 -25.75
CA ASP A 549 9.20 12.17 -25.52
C ASP A 549 9.39 12.95 -24.20
N LEU A 550 10.33 12.55 -23.33
CA LEU A 550 10.54 13.15 -22.00
C LEU A 550 11.85 13.93 -21.84
N ALA A 551 11.88 14.90 -20.91
CA ALA A 551 13.09 15.66 -20.62
C ALA A 551 14.07 14.83 -19.75
N PRO A 552 15.41 14.95 -19.94
CA PRO A 552 16.41 14.14 -19.23
C PRO A 552 16.28 14.08 -17.70
N PHE A 553 15.91 15.19 -17.05
CA PHE A 553 15.78 15.28 -15.58
C PHE A 553 14.53 14.58 -15.02
N GLN A 554 13.52 14.29 -15.85
CA GLN A 554 12.30 13.58 -15.41
C GLN A 554 12.54 12.07 -15.35
N TRP A 555 13.46 11.56 -16.18
CA TRP A 555 13.86 10.16 -16.19
C TRP A 555 14.63 9.74 -14.94
N THR A 556 15.46 10.63 -14.42
CA THR A 556 16.30 10.35 -13.26
C THR A 556 15.43 10.14 -12.02
N SER A 557 14.43 11.00 -11.82
CA SER A 557 13.39 10.81 -10.78
C SER A 557 12.63 9.49 -10.98
N LEU A 558 12.15 9.20 -12.19
CA LEU A 558 11.36 7.99 -12.48
C LEU A 558 12.10 6.67 -12.23
N LEU A 559 13.40 6.63 -12.49
CA LEU A 559 14.24 5.45 -12.23
C LEU A 559 14.66 5.33 -10.76
N ASP A 560 14.60 6.43 -10.01
CA ASP A 560 14.91 6.48 -8.58
C ASP A 560 13.66 6.22 -7.70
N ASP A 561 12.45 6.53 -8.20
CA ASP A 561 11.14 6.31 -7.54
C ASP A 561 10.59 4.86 -7.67
N MET A 562 11.35 3.91 -8.24
CA MET A 562 10.89 2.54 -8.52
C MET A 562 10.78 1.60 -7.29
N ASP A 563 10.59 2.13 -6.08
CA ASP A 563 10.42 1.36 -4.85
C ASP A 563 8.93 1.24 -4.43
N PHE A 564 8.39 0.03 -4.59
CA PHE A 564 7.27 -0.61 -3.85
C PHE A 564 6.02 0.20 -3.45
N ASN A 565 5.49 1.08 -4.32
CA ASN A 565 4.15 1.62 -4.10
C ASN A 565 3.02 0.60 -4.44
N PHE A 566 1.88 0.76 -3.75
CA PHE A 566 0.64 0.09 -4.10
C PHE A 566 0.08 0.80 -5.34
N ASP A 567 -0.01 0.10 -6.46
CA ASP A 567 -0.36 0.73 -7.74
C ASP A 567 -1.85 0.57 -8.06
N SER A 568 -2.52 -0.42 -7.45
CA SER A 568 -3.88 -0.83 -7.80
C SER A 568 -4.75 -1.19 -6.59
N ALA A 569 -6.04 -0.86 -6.67
CA ALA A 569 -7.03 -1.24 -5.66
C ALA A 569 -8.34 -1.74 -6.30
N ILE A 570 -8.86 -2.86 -5.80
CA ILE A 570 -10.19 -3.36 -6.14
C ILE A 570 -11.19 -2.86 -5.09
N ILE A 571 -12.27 -2.24 -5.54
CA ILE A 571 -13.35 -1.76 -4.70
C ILE A 571 -14.60 -2.57 -4.99
N ILE A 572 -15.11 -3.31 -4.00
CA ILE A 572 -16.35 -4.07 -4.13
C ILE A 572 -17.50 -3.23 -3.59
N GLY A 573 -18.36 -2.71 -4.48
CA GLY A 573 -19.55 -1.92 -4.17
C GLY A 573 -19.53 -0.52 -4.78
N GLY A 574 -20.48 -0.22 -5.67
CA GLY A 574 -20.63 1.07 -6.34
C GLY A 574 -21.51 2.08 -5.60
N GLY A 575 -21.49 2.07 -4.27
CA GLY A 575 -22.22 3.03 -3.42
C GLY A 575 -21.41 4.30 -3.12
N PRO A 576 -21.97 5.26 -2.35
CA PRO A 576 -21.26 6.49 -1.99
C PRO A 576 -19.89 6.26 -1.34
N ALA A 577 -19.76 5.22 -0.48
CA ALA A 577 -18.48 4.82 0.11
C ALA A 577 -17.46 4.44 -0.97
N GLY A 578 -17.80 3.47 -1.83
CA GLY A 578 -16.89 2.97 -2.85
C GLY A 578 -16.49 4.02 -3.89
N LEU A 579 -17.46 4.83 -4.37
CA LEU A 579 -17.18 5.87 -5.36
C LEU A 579 -16.38 7.03 -4.77
N ALA A 580 -16.65 7.45 -3.52
CA ALA A 580 -15.83 8.46 -2.84
C ALA A 580 -14.39 7.97 -2.63
N THR A 581 -14.22 6.73 -2.18
CA THR A 581 -12.90 6.12 -2.00
C THR A 581 -12.16 6.02 -3.32
N ALA A 582 -12.80 5.59 -4.41
CA ALA A 582 -12.19 5.50 -5.72
C ALA A 582 -11.64 6.87 -6.18
N LEU A 583 -12.45 7.93 -6.07
CA LEU A 583 -12.03 9.28 -6.42
C LEU A 583 -10.84 9.76 -5.58
N LEU A 584 -10.82 9.49 -4.28
CA LEU A 584 -9.71 9.94 -3.42
C LEU A 584 -8.41 9.17 -3.67
N LEU A 585 -8.49 7.86 -3.90
CA LEU A 585 -7.33 7.04 -4.23
C LEU A 585 -6.65 7.54 -5.51
N GLU A 586 -7.45 7.83 -6.55
CA GLU A 586 -6.97 8.38 -7.82
C GLU A 586 -6.42 9.81 -7.64
N GLN A 587 -7.19 10.69 -7.00
CA GLN A 587 -6.84 12.11 -6.89
C GLN A 587 -5.61 12.35 -6.01
N ARG A 588 -5.55 11.71 -4.82
CA ARG A 588 -4.60 12.04 -3.75
C ARG A 588 -3.50 11.00 -3.55
N ASN A 589 -3.82 9.73 -3.72
CA ASN A 589 -2.88 8.64 -3.41
C ASN A 589 -2.17 8.08 -4.65
N LYS A 590 -2.65 8.41 -5.85
CA LYS A 590 -2.15 7.87 -7.12
C LYS A 590 -2.22 6.33 -7.19
N ILE A 591 -3.26 5.77 -6.58
CA ILE A 591 -3.57 4.33 -6.63
C ILE A 591 -4.72 4.13 -7.60
N SER A 592 -4.52 3.31 -8.62
CA SER A 592 -5.50 3.05 -9.69
C SER A 592 -6.65 2.19 -9.18
N PRO A 593 -7.89 2.71 -9.02
CA PRO A 593 -9.00 1.95 -8.48
C PRO A 593 -9.85 1.30 -9.59
N ILE A 594 -10.39 0.11 -9.32
CA ILE A 594 -11.42 -0.53 -10.15
C ILE A 594 -12.64 -0.84 -9.28
N VAL A 595 -13.81 -0.37 -9.68
CA VAL A 595 -15.06 -0.56 -8.92
C VAL A 595 -15.89 -1.70 -9.51
N TYR A 596 -16.29 -2.64 -8.66
CA TYR A 596 -17.16 -3.76 -9.03
C TYR A 596 -18.51 -3.65 -8.32
N GLU A 597 -19.59 -3.61 -9.10
CA GLU A 597 -20.97 -3.52 -8.63
C GLU A 597 -21.74 -4.80 -8.95
N LEU A 598 -22.44 -5.35 -7.96
CA LEU A 598 -23.17 -6.61 -8.11
C LEU A 598 -24.40 -6.49 -9.01
N ARG A 599 -25.01 -5.30 -9.07
CA ARG A 599 -26.23 -5.02 -9.86
C ARG A 599 -25.89 -4.78 -11.33
N PRO A 600 -26.86 -4.98 -12.25
CA PRO A 600 -26.66 -4.72 -13.68
C PRO A 600 -26.54 -3.24 -14.05
N GLU A 601 -27.04 -2.36 -13.19
CA GLU A 601 -27.07 -0.92 -13.41
C GLU A 601 -27.01 -0.20 -12.04
N PRO A 602 -26.64 1.10 -12.02
CA PRO A 602 -26.73 1.93 -10.82
C PRO A 602 -28.07 1.76 -10.12
N THR A 603 -28.01 1.68 -8.80
CA THR A 603 -29.20 1.30 -8.04
C THR A 603 -30.23 2.42 -8.05
N THR A 604 -31.42 2.16 -8.60
CA THR A 604 -32.58 3.05 -8.59
C THR A 604 -33.39 2.96 -7.28
N LEU A 605 -32.75 2.62 -6.16
CA LEU A 605 -33.38 2.54 -4.83
C LEU A 605 -33.72 3.96 -4.36
N GLY A 606 -34.85 4.46 -4.88
CA GLY A 606 -35.43 5.76 -4.59
C GLY A 606 -35.67 6.02 -3.09
N GLY A 607 -35.78 7.31 -2.79
CA GLY A 607 -35.76 7.88 -1.45
C GLY A 607 -34.77 9.05 -1.38
N ALA A 608 -34.85 9.85 -0.33
CA ALA A 608 -33.96 10.99 -0.12
C ALA A 608 -33.11 10.83 1.15
N ILE A 609 -31.91 11.37 1.12
CA ILE A 609 -30.91 11.30 2.19
C ILE A 609 -30.46 12.68 2.59
N GLY A 610 -30.25 12.83 3.89
CA GLY A 610 -29.78 14.06 4.50
C GLY A 610 -28.28 13.98 4.69
N ILE A 611 -27.59 15.04 4.34
CA ILE A 611 -26.14 15.17 4.46
C ILE A 611 -25.88 16.44 5.28
N PRO A 612 -25.49 16.29 6.56
CA PRO A 612 -25.11 17.40 7.43
C PRO A 612 -23.74 18.02 7.06
N SER A 613 -23.37 19.12 7.73
CA SER A 613 -22.21 19.96 7.37
C SER A 613 -20.87 19.22 7.34
N ASN A 614 -20.66 18.24 8.22
CA ASN A 614 -19.47 17.38 8.18
C ASN A 614 -19.36 16.61 6.86
N GLY A 615 -20.48 16.14 6.30
CA GLY A 615 -20.52 15.46 5.01
C GLY A 615 -20.47 16.41 3.82
N THR A 616 -21.22 17.51 3.83
CA THR A 616 -21.25 18.47 2.71
C THR A 616 -19.91 19.17 2.52
N ARG A 617 -19.18 19.45 3.60
CA ARG A 617 -17.79 19.94 3.52
C ARG A 617 -16.87 18.94 2.81
N LEU A 618 -16.99 17.64 3.08
CA LEU A 618 -16.20 16.62 2.40
C LEU A 618 -16.59 16.46 0.93
N LEU A 619 -17.88 16.59 0.59
CA LEU A 619 -18.34 16.64 -0.81
C LEU A 619 -17.73 17.82 -1.58
N HIS A 620 -17.52 18.96 -0.90
CA HIS A 620 -16.88 20.12 -1.51
C HIS A 620 -15.40 19.85 -1.78
N ARG A 621 -14.70 19.25 -0.81
CA ARG A 621 -13.29 18.86 -0.99
C ARG A 621 -13.10 17.75 -2.04
N LEU A 622 -14.11 16.91 -2.23
CA LEU A 622 -14.13 15.89 -3.29
C LEU A 622 -14.45 16.47 -4.68
N GLY A 623 -14.90 17.74 -4.75
CA GLY A 623 -15.21 18.44 -5.99
C GLY A 623 -16.59 18.18 -6.57
N VAL A 624 -17.51 17.55 -5.82
CA VAL A 624 -18.87 17.19 -6.29
C VAL A 624 -19.98 18.05 -5.70
N TYR A 625 -19.68 18.87 -4.69
CA TYR A 625 -20.68 19.63 -3.94
C TYR A 625 -21.50 20.61 -4.80
N ASP A 626 -20.86 21.37 -5.69
CA ASP A 626 -21.57 22.41 -6.45
C ASP A 626 -22.62 21.80 -7.39
N GLU A 627 -22.30 20.70 -8.05
CA GLU A 627 -23.28 19.98 -8.88
C GLU A 627 -24.41 19.40 -8.02
N LEU A 628 -24.10 18.82 -6.86
CA LEU A 628 -25.11 18.31 -5.92
C LEU A 628 -26.02 19.42 -5.40
N LEU A 629 -25.47 20.63 -5.18
CA LEU A 629 -26.22 21.80 -4.72
C LEU A 629 -27.28 22.24 -5.74
N THR A 630 -27.01 22.07 -7.05
CA THR A 630 -28.00 22.36 -8.09
C THR A 630 -29.17 21.37 -8.14
N ARG A 631 -29.02 20.20 -7.49
CA ARG A 631 -29.99 19.10 -7.53
C ARG A 631 -30.74 18.93 -6.21
N GLY A 632 -30.07 19.07 -5.07
CA GLY A 632 -30.63 18.86 -3.73
C GLY A 632 -31.18 20.12 -3.06
N SER A 633 -32.01 19.94 -2.03
CA SER A 633 -32.52 21.04 -1.20
C SER A 633 -31.55 21.39 -0.07
N SER A 634 -31.25 22.67 0.11
CA SER A 634 -30.39 23.17 1.20
C SER A 634 -31.16 23.62 2.44
N ARG A 635 -32.47 23.33 2.51
CA ARG A 635 -33.32 23.71 3.64
C ARG A 635 -32.88 22.98 4.91
N SER A 636 -32.52 23.74 5.93
CA SER A 636 -32.07 23.21 7.23
C SER A 636 -33.02 23.50 8.39
N HIS A 637 -34.09 24.26 8.15
CA HIS A 637 -35.09 24.56 9.15
C HIS A 637 -35.94 23.31 9.43
N MET A 638 -36.08 22.97 10.70
CA MET A 638 -36.87 21.83 11.19
C MET A 638 -38.01 22.30 12.09
N THR A 639 -39.23 21.91 11.75
CA THR A 639 -40.43 22.11 12.54
C THR A 639 -40.88 20.78 13.15
N MET A 640 -40.99 20.74 14.47
CA MET A 640 -41.49 19.58 15.21
C MET A 640 -42.99 19.78 15.51
N HIS A 641 -43.81 18.83 15.08
CA HIS A 641 -45.26 18.85 15.30
C HIS A 641 -45.69 17.82 16.35
N SER A 642 -46.73 18.16 17.10
CA SER A 642 -47.47 17.22 17.94
C SER A 642 -48.37 16.32 17.08
N GLU A 643 -48.87 15.23 17.67
CA GLU A 643 -49.88 14.39 17.04
C GLU A 643 -51.16 15.21 16.72
N ARG A 644 -51.42 16.30 17.46
CA ARG A 644 -52.57 17.18 17.22
C ARG A 644 -52.31 18.27 16.18
N GLY A 645 -51.14 18.30 15.56
CA GLY A 645 -50.75 19.29 14.55
C GLY A 645 -50.33 20.65 15.12
N THR A 646 -50.08 20.75 16.44
CA THR A 646 -49.51 21.96 17.04
C THR A 646 -47.99 21.94 16.92
N ILE A 647 -47.39 23.10 16.66
CA ILE A 647 -45.93 23.24 16.62
C ILE A 647 -45.38 23.13 18.05
N LEU A 648 -44.54 22.13 18.28
CA LEU A 648 -43.83 21.90 19.55
C LEU A 648 -42.55 22.74 19.64
N GLY A 649 -41.97 23.07 18.49
CA GLY A 649 -40.79 23.92 18.39
C GLY A 649 -40.18 23.89 17.00
N GLU A 650 -39.32 24.86 16.76
CA GLU A 650 -38.64 25.10 15.49
C GLU A 650 -37.16 25.36 15.74
N THR A 651 -36.30 24.89 14.83
CA THR A 651 -34.85 25.12 14.92
C THR A 651 -34.18 25.05 13.56
N ASP A 652 -33.09 25.78 13.37
CA ASP A 652 -32.16 25.52 12.27
C ASP A 652 -31.14 24.46 12.71
N VAL A 653 -31.28 23.23 12.20
CA VAL A 653 -30.49 22.08 12.70
C VAL A 653 -29.00 22.20 12.42
N VAL A 654 -28.58 23.09 11.50
CA VAL A 654 -27.16 23.32 11.18
C VAL A 654 -26.75 24.77 11.38
N GLY A 655 -27.58 25.65 11.95
CA GLY A 655 -27.29 27.09 12.02
C GLY A 655 -25.91 27.40 12.61
N ALA A 656 -25.63 26.87 13.80
CA ALA A 656 -24.34 27.03 14.48
C ALA A 656 -23.19 26.32 13.75
N ALA A 657 -23.44 25.16 13.14
CA ALA A 657 -22.41 24.43 12.38
C ALA A 657 -22.05 25.15 11.06
N ARG A 658 -23.03 25.80 10.41
CA ARG A 658 -22.83 26.63 9.23
C ARG A 658 -22.01 27.88 9.56
N GLU A 659 -22.27 28.52 10.69
CA GLU A 659 -21.46 29.64 11.17
C GLU A 659 -20.00 29.22 11.41
N ALA A 660 -19.78 28.04 11.98
CA ALA A 660 -18.44 27.53 12.28
C ALA A 660 -17.67 26.98 11.06
N THR A 661 -18.37 26.38 10.09
CA THR A 661 -17.73 25.63 8.98
C THR A 661 -17.93 26.24 7.60
N GLY A 662 -18.89 27.15 7.44
CA GLY A 662 -19.35 27.64 6.14
C GLY A 662 -20.31 26.70 5.40
N PHE A 663 -20.51 25.47 5.88
CA PHE A 663 -21.32 24.45 5.21
C PHE A 663 -22.64 24.17 5.91
N GLY A 664 -23.69 24.00 5.12
CA GLY A 664 -25.05 23.77 5.59
C GLY A 664 -25.48 22.30 5.53
N TYR A 665 -26.79 22.13 5.39
CA TYR A 665 -27.45 20.85 5.23
C TYR A 665 -27.82 20.63 3.77
N MET A 666 -27.81 19.38 3.31
CA MET A 666 -28.34 19.02 1.99
C MET A 666 -29.24 17.80 2.09
N ARG A 667 -30.47 17.92 1.59
CA ARG A 667 -31.38 16.79 1.37
C ARG A 667 -31.45 16.52 -0.13
N ILE A 668 -31.05 15.34 -0.55
CA ILE A 668 -30.97 14.99 -1.97
C ILE A 668 -31.51 13.58 -2.24
N LYS A 669 -32.07 13.36 -3.43
CA LYS A 669 -32.44 12.03 -3.91
C LYS A 669 -31.20 11.15 -4.02
N ARG A 670 -31.32 9.89 -3.62
CA ARG A 670 -30.21 8.92 -3.72
C ARG A 670 -29.75 8.71 -5.17
N THR A 671 -30.68 8.78 -6.12
CA THR A 671 -30.39 8.71 -7.56
C THR A 671 -29.49 9.85 -8.00
N ASP A 672 -29.83 11.08 -7.62
CA ASP A 672 -29.10 12.28 -8.04
C ASP A 672 -27.73 12.33 -7.39
N LEU A 673 -27.61 11.92 -6.12
CA LEU A 673 -26.30 11.76 -5.48
C LEU A 673 -25.43 10.77 -6.28
N LEU A 674 -25.98 9.58 -6.54
CA LEU A 674 -25.23 8.51 -7.21
C LEU A 674 -24.82 8.90 -8.64
N GLU A 675 -25.71 9.57 -9.38
CA GLU A 675 -25.41 10.07 -10.73
C GLU A 675 -24.23 11.04 -10.74
N VAL A 676 -24.17 11.99 -9.80
CA VAL A 676 -23.06 12.95 -9.73
C VAL A 676 -21.75 12.24 -9.37
N PHE A 677 -21.78 11.28 -8.45
CA PHE A 677 -20.60 10.47 -8.12
C PHE A 677 -20.12 9.64 -9.32
N LEU A 678 -21.03 8.97 -10.02
CA LEU A 678 -20.69 8.16 -11.20
C LEU A 678 -20.13 9.04 -12.32
N LYS A 679 -20.70 10.22 -12.55
CA LYS A 679 -20.17 11.21 -13.50
C LYS A 679 -18.77 11.67 -13.11
N ALA A 680 -18.51 11.91 -11.82
CA ALA A 680 -17.18 12.30 -11.36
C ALA A 680 -16.15 11.17 -11.55
N VAL A 681 -16.53 9.92 -11.28
CA VAL A 681 -15.70 8.72 -11.48
C VAL A 681 -15.41 8.50 -12.97
N ASP A 682 -16.41 8.66 -13.84
CA ASP A 682 -16.26 8.59 -15.30
C ASP A 682 -15.33 9.68 -15.83
N ASN A 683 -15.51 10.93 -15.37
CA ASN A 683 -14.61 12.05 -15.72
C ASN A 683 -13.17 11.82 -15.25
N ALA A 684 -12.97 11.06 -14.17
CA ALA A 684 -11.65 10.69 -13.66
C ALA A 684 -11.06 9.45 -14.37
N GLY A 685 -11.78 8.83 -15.31
CA GLY A 685 -11.33 7.63 -16.03
C GLY A 685 -11.33 6.34 -15.20
N ILE A 686 -12.03 6.31 -14.07
CA ILE A 686 -12.06 5.18 -13.16
C ILE A 686 -13.10 4.15 -13.64
N PRO A 687 -12.72 2.88 -13.91
CA PRO A 687 -13.63 1.87 -14.42
C PRO A 687 -14.63 1.38 -13.36
N VAL A 688 -15.90 1.24 -13.78
CA VAL A 688 -16.98 0.64 -12.98
C VAL A 688 -17.60 -0.54 -13.74
N HIS A 689 -17.50 -1.75 -13.18
CA HIS A 689 -18.01 -2.97 -13.78
C HIS A 689 -19.26 -3.47 -13.05
N TYR A 690 -20.38 -3.59 -13.77
CA TYR A 690 -21.66 -4.08 -13.29
C TYR A 690 -21.80 -5.60 -13.45
N ASN A 691 -22.82 -6.20 -12.81
CA ASN A 691 -23.09 -7.64 -12.77
C ASN A 691 -21.97 -8.50 -12.15
N LYS A 692 -21.20 -7.92 -11.22
CA LYS A 692 -20.01 -8.54 -10.64
C LYS A 692 -20.26 -8.96 -9.21
N ARG A 693 -20.87 -10.14 -9.05
CA ARG A 693 -21.12 -10.74 -7.73
C ARG A 693 -19.86 -11.47 -7.25
N LEU A 694 -19.27 -10.99 -6.18
CA LEU A 694 -18.12 -11.62 -5.51
C LEU A 694 -18.50 -13.01 -4.95
N VAL A 695 -17.62 -13.99 -5.17
CA VAL A 695 -17.76 -15.38 -4.71
C VAL A 695 -16.65 -15.77 -3.75
N SER A 696 -15.39 -15.46 -4.08
CA SER A 696 -14.25 -15.77 -3.24
C SER A 696 -13.18 -14.68 -3.28
N ILE A 697 -12.47 -14.54 -2.17
CA ILE A 697 -11.28 -13.71 -2.03
C ILE A 697 -10.13 -14.64 -1.64
N ALA A 698 -9.00 -14.51 -2.32
CA ALA A 698 -7.76 -15.18 -1.95
C ALA A 698 -6.68 -14.12 -1.73
N ASP A 699 -6.29 -13.92 -0.48
CA ASP A 699 -5.17 -13.07 -0.09
C ASP A 699 -3.85 -13.80 -0.35
N GLN A 700 -2.94 -13.18 -1.08
CA GLN A 700 -1.66 -13.75 -1.53
C GLN A 700 -0.51 -12.79 -1.20
N ASP A 701 0.71 -13.33 -1.20
CA ASP A 701 1.92 -12.60 -0.78
C ASP A 701 2.17 -11.33 -1.64
N ASP A 702 1.69 -11.28 -2.89
CA ASP A 702 1.91 -10.21 -3.88
C ASP A 702 0.66 -9.40 -4.27
N GLY A 703 -0.50 -9.72 -3.68
CA GLY A 703 -1.77 -9.04 -3.98
C GLY A 703 -2.98 -9.82 -3.50
N VAL A 704 -4.17 -9.32 -3.81
CA VAL A 704 -5.45 -9.94 -3.48
C VAL A 704 -6.19 -10.30 -4.75
N LYS A 705 -6.65 -11.56 -4.81
CA LYS A 705 -7.39 -12.11 -5.95
C LYS A 705 -8.86 -12.23 -5.62
N VAL A 706 -9.73 -11.67 -6.46
CA VAL A 706 -11.19 -11.82 -6.37
C VAL A 706 -11.70 -12.74 -7.47
N THR A 707 -12.75 -13.48 -7.17
CA THR A 707 -13.47 -14.30 -8.16
C THR A 707 -14.95 -13.97 -8.12
N PHE A 708 -15.53 -13.77 -9.28
CA PHE A 708 -16.93 -13.41 -9.46
C PHE A 708 -17.77 -14.60 -9.94
N SER A 709 -19.10 -14.51 -9.79
CA SER A 709 -20.01 -15.60 -10.11
C SER A 709 -20.11 -15.93 -11.61
N ASP A 710 -19.70 -15.02 -12.48
CA ASP A 710 -19.60 -15.24 -13.92
C ASP A 710 -18.31 -15.99 -14.31
N GLY A 711 -17.50 -16.40 -13.31
CA GLY A 711 -16.22 -17.09 -13.50
C GLY A 711 -15.06 -16.15 -13.76
N THR A 712 -15.30 -14.84 -13.91
CA THR A 712 -14.23 -13.86 -14.08
C THR A 712 -13.48 -13.65 -12.77
N VAL A 713 -12.24 -13.21 -12.90
CA VAL A 713 -11.28 -13.06 -11.81
C VAL A 713 -10.56 -11.73 -12.02
N ASP A 714 -10.22 -11.06 -10.92
CA ASP A 714 -9.37 -9.88 -10.96
C ASP A 714 -8.36 -9.88 -9.79
N THR A 715 -7.30 -9.10 -9.91
CA THR A 715 -6.22 -8.99 -8.91
C THR A 715 -5.78 -7.55 -8.73
N ALA A 716 -5.53 -7.15 -7.48
CA ALA A 716 -4.97 -5.85 -7.16
C ALA A 716 -4.08 -5.92 -5.92
N ASP A 717 -3.41 -4.82 -5.58
CA ASP A 717 -2.59 -4.74 -4.38
C ASP A 717 -3.43 -4.66 -3.09
N LEU A 718 -4.62 -4.04 -3.18
CA LEU A 718 -5.57 -3.80 -2.08
C LEU A 718 -7.00 -4.20 -2.49
N LEU A 719 -7.79 -4.66 -1.52
CA LEU A 719 -9.23 -4.86 -1.70
C LEU A 719 -10.00 -4.07 -0.64
N LEU A 720 -10.91 -3.23 -1.11
CA LEU A 720 -11.76 -2.39 -0.28
C LEU A 720 -13.21 -2.86 -0.39
N GLY A 721 -13.75 -3.36 0.71
CA GLY A 721 -15.14 -3.79 0.84
C GLY A 721 -16.06 -2.61 1.15
N CYS A 722 -16.81 -2.16 0.15
CA CYS A 722 -17.76 -1.06 0.20
C CYS A 722 -19.19 -1.52 -0.17
N ASP A 723 -19.48 -2.82 -0.01
CA ASP A 723 -20.67 -3.53 -0.51
C ASP A 723 -21.84 -3.58 0.49
N GLY A 724 -21.82 -2.64 1.45
CA GLY A 724 -22.92 -2.33 2.34
C GLY A 724 -23.19 -3.37 3.44
N ILE A 725 -24.32 -3.22 4.13
CA ILE A 725 -24.63 -4.02 5.34
C ILE A 725 -24.60 -5.54 5.13
N HIS A 726 -24.96 -6.00 3.92
CA HIS A 726 -24.91 -7.41 3.52
C HIS A 726 -23.60 -7.77 2.81
N SER A 727 -22.49 -7.13 3.20
CA SER A 727 -21.16 -7.33 2.62
C SER A 727 -20.79 -8.80 2.41
N ALA A 728 -20.51 -9.15 1.16
CA ALA A 728 -19.87 -10.40 0.78
C ALA A 728 -18.40 -10.40 1.18
N VAL A 729 -17.70 -9.26 1.06
CA VAL A 729 -16.30 -9.13 1.48
C VAL A 729 -16.12 -9.50 2.96
N ARG A 730 -16.97 -8.95 3.84
CA ARG A 730 -16.97 -9.27 5.27
C ARG A 730 -17.17 -10.77 5.52
N ARG A 731 -18.21 -11.36 4.91
CA ARG A 731 -18.56 -12.77 5.12
C ARG A 731 -17.52 -13.75 4.58
N VAL A 732 -16.87 -13.41 3.47
CA VAL A 732 -15.92 -14.31 2.78
C VAL A 732 -14.52 -14.21 3.37
N SER A 733 -14.12 -13.03 3.85
CA SER A 733 -12.68 -12.78 4.11
C SER A 733 -12.33 -12.07 5.41
N VAL A 734 -13.20 -11.28 6.05
CA VAL A 734 -12.77 -10.39 7.16
C VAL A 734 -13.38 -10.79 8.50
N ASP A 735 -14.69 -10.97 8.56
CA ASP A 735 -15.38 -11.35 9.79
C ASP A 735 -16.65 -12.17 9.48
N PRO A 736 -16.49 -13.46 9.15
CA PRO A 736 -17.62 -14.33 8.79
C PRO A 736 -18.62 -14.56 9.93
N ALA A 737 -18.21 -14.36 11.19
CA ALA A 737 -19.05 -14.56 12.36
C ALA A 737 -20.05 -13.42 12.57
N VAL A 738 -19.76 -12.21 12.06
CA VAL A 738 -20.61 -11.03 12.22
C VAL A 738 -21.70 -10.97 11.14
N SER A 739 -22.95 -11.05 11.58
CA SER A 739 -24.14 -10.89 10.74
C SER A 739 -24.94 -9.64 11.11
N ALA A 740 -25.84 -9.21 10.21
CA ALA A 740 -26.66 -8.03 10.40
C ALA A 740 -27.89 -8.34 11.26
N ASP A 741 -28.09 -7.57 12.32
CA ASP A 741 -29.20 -7.72 13.25
C ASP A 741 -30.36 -6.80 12.87
N TYR A 742 -31.57 -7.37 12.85
CA TYR A 742 -32.77 -6.57 12.69
C TYR A 742 -33.06 -5.77 13.96
N THR A 743 -33.32 -4.47 13.81
CA THR A 743 -33.45 -3.54 14.94
C THR A 743 -34.83 -3.54 15.61
N GLY A 744 -35.80 -4.29 15.05
CA GLY A 744 -37.21 -4.19 15.45
C GLY A 744 -37.97 -3.03 14.78
N MET A 745 -37.29 -2.22 13.97
CA MET A 745 -37.87 -1.04 13.33
C MET A 745 -37.91 -1.21 11.81
N ALA A 746 -38.96 -0.68 11.19
CA ALA A 746 -39.07 -0.56 9.74
C ALA A 746 -39.60 0.83 9.33
N GLY A 747 -39.25 1.24 8.11
CA GLY A 747 -39.74 2.46 7.50
C GLY A 747 -40.55 2.17 6.24
N ILE A 748 -41.57 2.99 5.99
CA ILE A 748 -42.27 3.07 4.72
C ILE A 748 -42.22 4.51 4.21
N GLY A 749 -41.98 4.73 2.93
CA GLY A 749 -41.89 6.09 2.41
C GLY A 749 -41.91 6.19 0.90
N SER A 750 -42.02 7.43 0.41
CA SER A 750 -42.07 7.75 -1.01
C SER A 750 -41.57 9.17 -1.30
N ILE A 751 -41.37 9.47 -2.58
CA ILE A 751 -41.14 10.81 -3.11
C ILE A 751 -42.33 11.13 -4.01
N ILE A 752 -42.94 12.29 -3.82
CA ILE A 752 -44.01 12.77 -4.69
C ILE A 752 -43.77 14.23 -5.12
N PRO A 753 -44.23 14.64 -6.31
CA PRO A 753 -44.18 16.03 -6.73
C PRO A 753 -45.03 16.91 -5.82
N THR A 754 -44.58 18.11 -5.45
CA THR A 754 -45.36 19.01 -4.59
C THR A 754 -46.60 19.56 -5.31
N SER A 755 -46.59 19.59 -6.65
CA SER A 755 -47.73 20.05 -7.48
C SER A 755 -49.02 19.26 -7.26
N VAL A 756 -48.95 18.01 -6.79
CA VAL A 756 -50.15 17.16 -6.57
C VAL A 756 -50.88 17.47 -5.26
N LEU A 757 -50.27 18.28 -4.37
CA LEU A 757 -50.77 18.59 -3.02
C LEU A 757 -51.53 19.92 -2.94
N GLY A 758 -51.42 20.78 -3.96
CA GLY A 758 -51.94 22.16 -3.96
C GLY A 758 -50.96 23.16 -3.31
N GLU A 759 -51.04 24.44 -3.71
CA GLU A 759 -50.05 25.48 -3.32
C GLU A 759 -49.97 25.68 -1.80
N ASP A 760 -51.11 25.73 -1.11
CA ASP A 760 -51.14 25.93 0.35
C ASP A 760 -50.43 24.79 1.10
N ALA A 761 -50.69 23.54 0.74
CA ALA A 761 -50.06 22.37 1.36
C ALA A 761 -48.57 22.27 1.00
N ALA A 762 -48.19 22.61 -0.23
CA ALA A 762 -46.80 22.64 -0.66
C ALA A 762 -45.98 23.67 0.11
N SER A 763 -46.54 24.86 0.35
CA SER A 763 -45.87 25.93 1.11
C SER A 763 -45.59 25.53 2.57
N LEU A 764 -46.53 24.79 3.18
CA LEU A 764 -46.44 24.29 4.56
C LEU A 764 -45.50 23.08 4.73
N LEU A 765 -45.05 22.48 3.62
CA LEU A 765 -44.08 21.38 3.59
C LEU A 765 -42.65 21.84 3.28
N SER A 766 -42.42 23.16 3.21
CA SER A 766 -41.11 23.74 2.98
C SER A 766 -40.17 23.50 4.16
N GLY A 767 -39.11 22.73 3.95
CA GLY A 767 -38.11 22.40 4.96
C GLY A 767 -38.32 21.02 5.57
N MET A 768 -37.94 20.83 6.83
CA MET A 768 -38.00 19.53 7.51
C MET A 768 -39.13 19.51 8.52
N HIS A 769 -40.10 18.61 8.33
CA HIS A 769 -41.18 18.44 9.29
C HIS A 769 -41.12 17.06 9.90
N ILE A 770 -41.20 17.00 11.23
CA ILE A 770 -41.20 15.76 12.00
C ILE A 770 -42.42 15.75 12.89
N THR A 771 -43.13 14.63 12.92
CA THR A 771 -44.28 14.41 13.80
C THR A 771 -44.08 13.11 14.55
N MET A 772 -43.95 13.21 15.87
CA MET A 772 -43.99 12.04 16.74
C MET A 772 -45.44 11.58 16.87
N MET A 773 -45.68 10.27 16.86
CA MET A 773 -47.01 9.66 16.94
C MET A 773 -46.98 8.48 17.90
N GLN A 774 -48.15 8.01 18.35
CA GLN A 774 -48.22 6.85 19.26
C GLN A 774 -47.65 5.58 18.63
N GLU A 775 -47.87 5.37 17.33
CA GLU A 775 -47.44 4.19 16.58
C GLU A 775 -46.07 4.34 15.91
N GLY A 776 -45.44 5.53 15.95
CA GLY A 776 -44.18 5.76 15.25
C GLY A 776 -43.82 7.24 15.06
N MET A 777 -43.07 7.53 14.00
CA MET A 777 -42.67 8.88 13.61
C MET A 777 -42.90 9.10 12.12
N ALA A 778 -43.61 10.18 11.76
CA ALA A 778 -43.71 10.67 10.39
C ALA A 778 -42.69 11.79 10.16
N ALA A 779 -42.10 11.82 8.98
CA ALA A 779 -41.25 12.93 8.53
C ALA A 779 -41.52 13.25 7.07
N SER A 780 -41.49 14.54 6.72
CA SER A 780 -41.60 15.04 5.34
C SER A 780 -40.59 16.14 5.10
N MET A 781 -39.90 16.09 3.97
CA MET A 781 -38.80 17.01 3.64
C MET A 781 -38.71 17.21 2.13
N THR A 782 -38.46 18.45 1.68
CA THR A 782 -38.13 18.71 0.27
C THR A 782 -36.77 18.12 -0.08
N CYS A 783 -36.62 17.62 -1.31
CA CYS A 783 -35.42 16.86 -1.70
C CYS A 783 -34.79 17.30 -3.03
N THR A 784 -35.28 18.41 -3.59
CA THR A 784 -34.78 19.04 -4.81
C THR A 784 -34.44 20.51 -4.59
N ALA A 785 -33.54 21.07 -5.40
CA ALA A 785 -33.14 22.48 -5.28
C ALA A 785 -34.29 23.47 -5.49
N LYS A 786 -35.32 23.07 -6.26
CA LYS A 786 -36.53 23.87 -6.51
C LYS A 786 -37.63 23.65 -5.47
N ASP A 787 -37.43 22.75 -4.51
CA ASP A 787 -38.45 22.32 -3.55
C ASP A 787 -39.74 21.79 -4.23
N ASP A 788 -39.61 21.24 -5.46
CA ASP A 788 -40.72 20.74 -6.29
C ASP A 788 -41.03 19.25 -6.07
N GLU A 789 -40.22 18.54 -5.28
CA GLU A 789 -40.48 17.17 -4.84
C GLU A 789 -40.27 17.03 -3.32
N VAL A 790 -41.22 16.36 -2.67
CA VAL A 790 -41.19 16.07 -1.23
C VAL A 790 -40.98 14.57 -0.99
N TYR A 791 -39.98 14.24 -0.19
CA TYR A 791 -39.81 12.92 0.39
C TYR A 791 -40.57 12.85 1.70
N TRP A 792 -41.41 11.84 1.87
CA TRP A 792 -42.03 11.53 3.15
C TRP A 792 -41.76 10.09 3.57
N GLY A 793 -41.72 9.86 4.88
CA GLY A 793 -41.57 8.53 5.45
C GLY A 793 -42.20 8.39 6.82
N PHE A 794 -42.68 7.19 7.11
CA PHE A 794 -43.20 6.77 8.40
C PHE A 794 -42.36 5.61 8.94
N GLN A 795 -41.84 5.75 10.16
CA GLN A 795 -41.02 4.74 10.84
C GLN A 795 -41.75 4.22 12.07
N ARG A 796 -41.79 2.90 12.23
CA ARG A 796 -42.51 2.22 13.31
C ARG A 796 -41.84 0.93 13.75
N GLU A 797 -42.27 0.42 14.89
CA GLU A 797 -41.90 -0.91 15.36
C GLU A 797 -42.64 -1.98 14.53
N VAL A 798 -41.88 -2.97 14.06
CA VAL A 798 -42.38 -4.09 13.26
C VAL A 798 -41.73 -5.38 13.77
N SER A 799 -42.55 -6.33 14.23
CA SER A 799 -42.09 -7.66 14.65
C SER A 799 -41.53 -8.46 13.47
N LEU A 800 -40.58 -9.36 13.77
CA LEU A 800 -40.02 -10.30 12.81
C LEU A 800 -41.13 -11.16 12.16
N PRO A 801 -41.06 -11.45 10.86
CA PRO A 801 -41.97 -12.40 10.20
C PRO A 801 -41.81 -13.81 10.82
N ASN A 802 -42.91 -14.45 11.25
CA ASN A 802 -43.02 -15.86 11.67
C ASN A 802 -41.89 -16.51 12.52
N GLY A 803 -41.08 -15.73 13.24
CA GLY A 803 -40.00 -16.24 14.09
C GLY A 803 -38.69 -16.59 13.37
N GLU A 804 -38.60 -16.40 12.05
CA GLU A 804 -37.40 -16.63 11.25
C GLU A 804 -37.03 -15.35 10.46
N ASN A 805 -35.75 -15.00 10.44
CA ASN A 805 -35.22 -13.83 9.71
C ASN A 805 -34.74 -14.23 8.31
N ASP A 806 -35.56 -14.99 7.58
CA ASP A 806 -35.25 -15.44 6.23
C ASP A 806 -35.62 -14.37 5.18
N ARG A 807 -35.04 -14.49 3.99
CA ARG A 807 -35.27 -13.53 2.91
C ARG A 807 -36.72 -13.57 2.41
N ASP A 808 -37.28 -14.76 2.35
CA ASP A 808 -38.60 -15.03 1.77
C ASP A 808 -39.72 -14.46 2.66
N GLY A 809 -39.58 -14.56 3.99
CA GLY A 809 -40.49 -13.96 4.96
C GLY A 809 -40.51 -12.42 4.89
N TRP A 810 -39.36 -11.78 4.65
CA TRP A 810 -39.29 -10.34 4.43
C TRP A 810 -39.86 -9.89 3.09
N GLU A 811 -39.78 -10.73 2.04
CA GLU A 811 -40.39 -10.45 0.73
C GLU A 811 -41.91 -10.48 0.83
N VAL A 812 -42.49 -11.52 1.43
CA VAL A 812 -43.95 -11.61 1.69
C VAL A 812 -44.43 -10.45 2.55
N ARG A 813 -43.69 -10.12 3.62
CA ARG A 813 -44.03 -8.99 4.49
C ARG A 813 -43.98 -7.66 3.73
N ARG A 814 -42.99 -7.47 2.86
CA ARG A 814 -42.87 -6.26 2.03
C ARG A 814 -44.07 -6.09 1.12
N GLU A 815 -44.52 -7.15 0.45
CA GLU A 815 -45.71 -7.12 -0.41
C GLU A 815 -46.97 -6.75 0.38
N GLN A 816 -47.15 -7.33 1.56
CA GLN A 816 -48.28 -7.00 2.45
C GLN A 816 -48.26 -5.55 2.91
N GLU A 817 -47.11 -5.05 3.38
CA GLU A 817 -46.95 -3.67 3.84
C GLU A 817 -47.13 -2.65 2.71
N VAL A 818 -46.61 -2.95 1.52
CA VAL A 818 -46.76 -2.09 0.33
C VAL A 818 -48.19 -2.11 -0.19
N ALA A 819 -48.89 -3.23 -0.17
CA ALA A 819 -50.29 -3.29 -0.61
C ALA A 819 -51.24 -2.60 0.39
N GLY A 820 -51.00 -2.78 1.70
CA GLY A 820 -51.86 -2.27 2.78
C GLY A 820 -51.51 -0.86 3.28
N PHE A 821 -50.51 -0.19 2.69
CA PHE A 821 -49.93 1.02 3.29
C PHE A 821 -50.94 2.15 3.54
N LYS A 822 -51.91 2.35 2.64
CA LYS A 822 -52.91 3.41 2.78
C LYS A 822 -53.83 3.16 3.96
N GLU A 823 -54.33 1.93 4.10
CA GLU A 823 -55.17 1.55 5.23
C GLU A 823 -54.41 1.68 6.56
N LEU A 824 -53.17 1.18 6.60
CA LEU A 824 -52.29 1.30 7.75
C LEU A 824 -52.08 2.77 8.16
N LEU A 825 -51.62 3.60 7.22
CA LEU A 825 -51.29 5.00 7.51
C LEU A 825 -52.54 5.83 7.79
N HIS A 826 -53.68 5.59 7.14
CA HIS A 826 -54.94 6.23 7.52
C HIS A 826 -55.36 5.85 8.93
N GLY A 827 -55.15 4.59 9.34
CA GLY A 827 -55.36 4.13 10.70
C GLY A 827 -54.51 4.89 11.73
N VAL A 828 -53.21 5.05 11.45
CA VAL A 828 -52.28 5.82 12.30
C VAL A 828 -52.65 7.30 12.33
N LEU A 829 -52.99 7.88 11.19
CA LEU A 829 -53.31 9.31 11.04
C LEU A 829 -54.71 9.68 11.55
N LYS A 830 -55.52 8.75 12.09
CA LYS A 830 -56.80 9.07 12.75
C LYS A 830 -56.64 10.02 13.92
N GLY A 831 -55.52 9.93 14.64
CA GLY A 831 -55.18 10.83 15.75
C GLY A 831 -54.69 12.21 15.28
N ALA A 832 -54.30 12.33 14.01
CA ALA A 832 -53.73 13.55 13.46
C ALA A 832 -54.82 14.62 13.23
N ALA A 833 -54.74 15.73 13.97
CA ALA A 833 -55.73 16.79 13.92
C ALA A 833 -55.22 18.07 13.21
N GLY A 834 -56.15 18.96 12.86
CA GLY A 834 -55.86 20.25 12.25
C GLY A 834 -55.33 20.16 10.81
N GLN A 835 -54.98 21.34 10.28
CA GLN A 835 -54.48 21.50 8.90
C GLN A 835 -53.27 20.61 8.61
N TRP A 836 -52.37 20.44 9.59
CA TRP A 836 -51.21 19.56 9.45
C TRP A 836 -51.60 18.08 9.26
N GLY A 837 -52.60 17.60 10.02
CA GLY A 837 -53.12 16.25 9.84
C GLY A 837 -53.74 16.03 8.45
N ASP A 838 -54.43 17.05 7.92
CA ASP A 838 -54.99 17.00 6.56
C ASP A 838 -53.91 16.90 5.49
N ILE A 839 -52.78 17.61 5.68
CA ILE A 839 -51.62 17.53 4.80
C ILE A 839 -51.01 16.12 4.83
N LEU A 840 -50.81 15.54 6.02
CA LEU A 840 -50.28 14.18 6.15
C LEU A 840 -51.18 13.14 5.48
N ARG A 841 -52.51 13.28 5.59
CA ARG A 841 -53.47 12.42 4.87
C ARG A 841 -53.37 12.62 3.36
N SER A 842 -53.31 13.87 2.90
CA SER A 842 -53.14 14.20 1.48
C SER A 842 -51.85 13.60 0.89
N LEU A 843 -50.73 13.64 1.62
CA LEU A 843 -49.47 12.98 1.23
C LEU A 843 -49.68 11.48 0.97
N VAL A 844 -50.38 10.78 1.88
CA VAL A 844 -50.67 9.34 1.75
C VAL A 844 -51.63 9.08 0.59
N ASP A 845 -52.70 9.86 0.47
CA ASP A 845 -53.72 9.71 -0.57
C ASP A 845 -53.15 9.87 -1.98
N LYS A 846 -52.32 10.90 -2.17
CA LYS A 846 -51.67 11.23 -3.45
C LYS A 846 -50.48 10.34 -3.77
N THR A 847 -50.00 9.54 -2.81
CA THR A 847 -48.94 8.57 -3.07
C THR A 847 -49.51 7.34 -3.79
N SER A 848 -48.88 6.97 -4.91
CA SER A 848 -49.21 5.77 -5.69
C SER A 848 -48.31 4.58 -5.35
N VAL A 849 -47.04 4.84 -5.06
CA VAL A 849 -46.02 3.81 -4.79
C VAL A 849 -45.27 4.16 -3.51
N VAL A 850 -45.07 3.18 -2.64
CA VAL A 850 -44.24 3.29 -1.44
C VAL A 850 -43.19 2.21 -1.43
N LYS A 851 -42.11 2.45 -0.69
CA LYS A 851 -41.07 1.44 -0.44
C LYS A 851 -41.01 1.13 1.05
N PHE A 852 -40.99 -0.16 1.37
CA PHE A 852 -40.86 -0.67 2.73
C PHE A 852 -39.44 -1.18 2.99
N TYR A 853 -38.85 -0.73 4.10
CA TYR A 853 -37.45 -0.96 4.46
C TYR A 853 -37.32 -1.42 5.91
N PRO A 854 -37.02 -2.70 6.16
CA PRO A 854 -36.59 -3.15 7.48
C PRO A 854 -35.22 -2.56 7.83
N ILE A 855 -35.06 -2.10 9.06
CA ILE A 855 -33.83 -1.46 9.52
C ILE A 855 -32.96 -2.51 10.22
N PHE A 856 -31.81 -2.75 9.63
CA PHE A 856 -30.77 -3.62 10.16
C PHE A 856 -29.58 -2.77 10.65
N ARG A 857 -28.76 -3.37 11.52
CA ARG A 857 -27.48 -2.81 11.97
C ARG A 857 -26.42 -3.91 12.05
N LEU A 858 -25.15 -3.50 12.12
CA LEU A 858 -24.07 -4.39 12.56
C LEU A 858 -23.82 -4.21 14.07
N PRO A 859 -23.45 -5.29 14.78
CA PRO A 859 -22.97 -5.16 16.16
C PRO A 859 -21.63 -4.42 16.20
N SER A 860 -21.40 -3.65 17.27
CA SER A 860 -20.10 -2.99 17.51
C SER A 860 -19.02 -4.03 17.85
N GLY A 861 -17.76 -3.69 17.54
CA GLY A 861 -16.60 -4.51 17.91
C GLY A 861 -16.17 -5.58 16.90
N GLY A 862 -16.78 -5.64 15.72
CA GLY A 862 -16.32 -6.51 14.62
C GLY A 862 -14.99 -6.06 14.01
N THR A 863 -14.29 -7.01 13.39
CA THR A 863 -13.02 -6.78 12.68
C THR A 863 -13.28 -6.06 11.36
N TRP A 864 -12.47 -5.05 11.02
CA TRP A 864 -12.63 -4.27 9.79
C TRP A 864 -11.63 -4.61 8.70
N HIS A 865 -10.56 -5.33 9.00
CA HIS A 865 -9.54 -5.69 8.02
C HIS A 865 -9.00 -7.10 8.25
N GLN A 866 -8.51 -7.72 7.19
CA GLN A 866 -7.74 -8.96 7.26
C GLN A 866 -6.75 -8.98 6.09
N GLY A 867 -5.46 -9.04 6.40
CA GLY A 867 -4.38 -9.03 5.41
C GLY A 867 -4.47 -7.83 4.47
N ARG A 868 -4.70 -8.02 3.17
CA ARG A 868 -4.83 -6.93 2.17
C ARG A 868 -6.24 -6.34 2.04
N VAL A 869 -7.19 -6.83 2.83
CA VAL A 869 -8.62 -6.48 2.72
C VAL A 869 -9.04 -5.51 3.84
N LEU A 870 -9.72 -4.42 3.49
CA LEU A 870 -10.31 -3.45 4.44
C LEU A 870 -11.79 -3.19 4.13
N LEU A 871 -12.63 -3.08 5.16
CA LEU A 871 -14.05 -2.73 5.06
C LEU A 871 -14.27 -1.23 5.33
N LEU A 872 -15.14 -0.60 4.54
CA LEU A 872 -15.54 0.80 4.70
C LEU A 872 -17.06 0.98 4.65
N GLY A 873 -17.55 2.06 5.25
CA GLY A 873 -18.97 2.40 5.28
C GLY A 873 -19.83 1.31 5.91
N ASP A 874 -21.03 1.10 5.36
CA ASP A 874 -21.99 0.12 5.88
C ASP A 874 -21.47 -1.34 5.88
N ALA A 875 -20.42 -1.66 5.10
CA ALA A 875 -19.80 -2.98 5.16
C ALA A 875 -19.07 -3.22 6.49
N ALA A 876 -18.51 -2.16 7.09
CA ALA A 876 -17.78 -2.19 8.36
C ALA A 876 -18.68 -1.88 9.56
N HIS A 877 -19.59 -0.91 9.42
CA HIS A 877 -20.27 -0.32 10.59
C HIS A 877 -21.68 0.20 10.30
N ALA A 878 -22.46 -0.53 9.51
CA ALA A 878 -23.85 -0.16 9.26
C ALA A 878 -24.64 0.06 10.56
N MET A 879 -25.26 1.23 10.64
CA MET A 879 -26.01 1.70 11.80
C MET A 879 -27.43 2.10 11.39
N PRO A 880 -28.38 2.19 12.36
CA PRO A 880 -29.71 2.68 12.04
C PRO A 880 -29.64 4.08 11.38
N PRO A 881 -30.56 4.44 10.46
CA PRO A 881 -30.49 5.70 9.71
C PRO A 881 -30.92 6.93 10.52
N HIS A 882 -31.20 6.75 11.80
CA HIS A 882 -31.92 7.68 12.67
C HIS A 882 -31.14 8.92 13.10
N ALA A 883 -29.82 8.95 12.87
CA ALA A 883 -28.95 10.10 13.06
C ALA A 883 -28.67 10.89 11.76
N GLY A 884 -29.07 10.36 10.59
CA GLY A 884 -28.83 11.04 9.30
C GLY A 884 -27.36 11.16 8.89
N GLN A 885 -26.49 10.26 9.38
CA GLN A 885 -25.03 10.37 9.23
C GLN A 885 -24.41 9.32 8.29
N GLY A 886 -25.19 8.40 7.71
CA GLY A 886 -24.64 7.26 6.97
C GLY A 886 -23.68 7.65 5.83
N VAL A 887 -24.08 8.59 4.97
CA VAL A 887 -23.20 9.08 3.88
C VAL A 887 -22.02 9.88 4.42
N SER A 888 -22.24 10.71 5.45
CA SER A 888 -21.14 11.45 6.07
C SER A 888 -20.09 10.53 6.70
N MET A 889 -20.50 9.42 7.34
CA MET A 889 -19.56 8.44 7.89
C MET A 889 -18.77 7.74 6.79
N ALA A 890 -19.42 7.36 5.69
CA ALA A 890 -18.74 6.78 4.53
C ALA A 890 -17.73 7.76 3.89
N LEU A 891 -18.05 9.06 3.82
CA LEU A 891 -17.11 10.08 3.35
C LEU A 891 -15.95 10.27 4.33
N GLU A 892 -16.23 10.34 5.63
CA GLU A 892 -15.20 10.44 6.66
C GLU A 892 -14.24 9.24 6.60
N ASP A 893 -14.75 8.03 6.35
CA ASP A 893 -13.93 6.82 6.13
C ASP A 893 -13.01 6.97 4.92
N ALA A 894 -13.56 7.36 3.77
CA ALA A 894 -12.80 7.48 2.52
C ALA A 894 -11.65 8.49 2.66
N PHE A 895 -11.92 9.65 3.29
CA PHE A 895 -10.90 10.66 3.58
C PHE A 895 -9.88 10.19 4.61
N CYS A 896 -10.30 9.49 5.67
CA CYS A 896 -9.39 8.93 6.66
C CYS A 896 -8.42 7.93 6.01
N LEU A 897 -8.95 6.96 5.25
CA LEU A 897 -8.14 5.98 4.54
C LEU A 897 -7.13 6.67 3.61
N SER A 898 -7.58 7.63 2.80
CA SER A 898 -6.71 8.39 1.90
C SER A 898 -5.58 9.11 2.66
N ARG A 899 -5.87 9.69 3.84
CA ARG A 899 -4.85 10.34 4.69
C ARG A 899 -3.85 9.35 5.28
N VAL A 900 -4.31 8.20 5.78
CA VAL A 900 -3.42 7.18 6.36
C VAL A 900 -2.52 6.59 5.26
N LEU A 901 -3.07 6.33 4.06
CA LEU A 901 -2.31 5.89 2.89
C LEU A 901 -1.38 6.98 2.31
N GLY A 902 -1.63 8.26 2.56
CA GLY A 902 -0.81 9.35 2.05
C GLY A 902 0.45 9.66 2.88
N ARG A 903 0.55 9.12 4.11
CA ARG A 903 1.62 9.48 5.05
C ARG A 903 2.90 8.66 4.93
N LYS A 904 2.84 7.47 4.33
CA LYS A 904 4.04 6.70 3.95
C LYS A 904 4.14 6.79 2.42
N GLN A 905 5.20 7.39 1.89
CA GLN A 905 5.48 7.42 0.43
C GLN A 905 6.38 6.25 -0.01
N ASN A 906 6.92 5.48 0.94
CA ASN A 906 7.83 4.36 0.70
C ASN A 906 7.26 3.11 1.38
N TRP A 907 6.22 2.52 0.79
CA TRP A 907 5.65 1.26 1.29
C TRP A 907 6.60 0.10 0.98
N ALA A 908 6.77 -0.86 1.89
CA ALA A 908 7.13 -2.22 1.46
C ALA A 908 5.82 -2.97 1.19
N ARG A 909 5.72 -3.75 0.11
CA ARG A 909 4.48 -4.48 -0.25
C ARG A 909 4.03 -5.56 0.75
N GLY A 910 4.62 -5.67 1.94
CA GLY A 910 4.23 -6.64 2.97
C GLY A 910 2.89 -6.29 3.62
N THR A 911 2.21 -7.30 4.19
CA THR A 911 0.95 -7.12 4.93
C THR A 911 1.12 -6.37 6.25
N ASP A 912 2.34 -6.33 6.81
CA ASP A 912 2.59 -5.71 8.11
C ASP A 912 2.54 -4.17 8.07
N ASP A 913 2.97 -3.56 6.96
CA ASP A 913 2.77 -2.13 6.73
C ASP A 913 1.28 -1.77 6.55
N LEU A 914 0.48 -2.68 5.98
CA LEU A 914 -0.97 -2.53 5.86
C LEU A 914 -1.69 -2.73 7.20
N ASN A 915 -1.22 -3.63 8.06
CA ASN A 915 -1.79 -3.81 9.39
C ASN A 915 -1.67 -2.52 10.21
N GLU A 916 -0.51 -1.85 10.21
CA GLU A 916 -0.35 -0.56 10.91
C GLU A 916 -1.29 0.52 10.34
N VAL A 917 -1.47 0.56 9.02
CA VAL A 917 -2.43 1.46 8.36
C VAL A 917 -3.85 1.18 8.80
N TYR A 918 -4.26 -0.07 8.76
CA TYR A 918 -5.63 -0.46 9.08
C TYR A 918 -5.92 -0.32 10.56
N GLU A 919 -4.95 -0.61 11.43
CA GLU A 919 -5.04 -0.33 12.87
C GLU A 919 -5.14 1.16 13.16
N THR A 920 -4.38 2.00 12.45
CA THR A 920 -4.47 3.45 12.58
C THR A 920 -5.83 3.96 12.11
N TYR A 921 -6.29 3.52 10.95
CA TYR A 921 -7.63 3.80 10.43
C TYR A 921 -8.72 3.40 11.44
N ASP A 922 -8.64 2.18 11.97
CA ASP A 922 -9.57 1.65 12.96
C ASP A 922 -9.57 2.51 14.24
N ARG A 923 -8.41 2.77 14.83
CA ARG A 923 -8.26 3.58 16.05
C ARG A 923 -8.80 4.99 15.88
N THR A 924 -8.66 5.59 14.69
CA THR A 924 -9.20 6.92 14.39
C THR A 924 -10.72 6.89 14.19
N ARG A 925 -11.25 5.89 13.49
CA ARG A 925 -12.65 5.85 13.04
C ARG A 925 -13.61 5.19 14.03
N ARG A 926 -13.20 4.13 14.73
CA ARG A 926 -14.07 3.36 15.64
C ARG A 926 -14.72 4.19 16.75
N PRO A 927 -13.99 5.03 17.51
CA PRO A 927 -14.63 5.84 18.56
C PRO A 927 -15.70 6.78 18.00
N ARG A 928 -15.42 7.37 16.83
CA ARG A 928 -16.32 8.28 16.12
C ARG A 928 -17.58 7.57 15.63
N ILE A 929 -17.44 6.37 15.09
CA ILE A 929 -18.54 5.54 14.60
C ILE A 929 -19.42 5.04 15.75
N ASP A 930 -18.82 4.54 16.83
CA ASP A 930 -19.57 4.03 17.98
C ASP A 930 -20.39 5.15 18.66
N GLU A 931 -19.87 6.38 18.73
CA GLU A 931 -20.62 7.54 19.23
C GLU A 931 -21.88 7.82 18.39
N ILE A 932 -21.75 7.84 17.06
CA ILE A 932 -22.87 8.07 16.16
C ILE A 932 -23.86 6.88 16.20
N ALA A 933 -23.38 5.64 16.26
CA ALA A 933 -24.22 4.45 16.30
C ALA A 933 -25.04 4.36 17.60
N ALA A 934 -24.43 4.66 18.74
CA ALA A 934 -25.11 4.73 20.04
C ALA A 934 -26.22 5.79 20.01
N ARG A 935 -25.90 6.97 19.47
CA ARG A 935 -26.87 8.05 19.30
C ARG A 935 -28.02 7.68 18.37
N SER A 936 -27.72 7.06 17.24
CA SER A 936 -28.73 6.60 16.29
C SER A 936 -29.69 5.59 16.93
N SER A 937 -29.17 4.69 17.76
CA SER A 937 -29.95 3.73 18.54
C SER A 937 -30.82 4.42 19.61
N GLY A 938 -30.29 5.45 20.28
CA GLY A 938 -31.08 6.30 21.19
C GLY A 938 -32.27 6.96 20.50
N ASN A 939 -32.04 7.56 19.33
CA ASN A 939 -33.12 8.15 18.52
C ASN A 939 -34.15 7.10 18.07
N ALA A 940 -33.73 5.86 17.79
CA ALA A 940 -34.65 4.77 17.45
C ALA A 940 -35.66 4.51 18.57
N THR A 941 -35.20 4.55 19.82
CA THR A 941 -36.03 4.31 21.02
C THR A 941 -37.15 5.34 21.15
N LEU A 942 -36.90 6.59 20.78
CA LEU A 942 -37.93 7.64 20.79
C LEU A 942 -39.06 7.37 19.79
N ARG A 943 -38.80 6.59 18.72
CA ARG A 943 -39.76 6.22 17.67
C ARG A 943 -40.56 4.95 17.97
N LYS A 944 -40.27 4.26 19.08
CA LYS A 944 -41.03 3.07 19.49
C LYS A 944 -42.44 3.43 19.95
N ARG A 945 -43.34 2.44 19.82
CA ARG A 945 -44.75 2.56 20.19
C ARG A 945 -44.90 3.03 21.63
N THR A 946 -45.80 3.96 21.86
CA THR A 946 -46.07 4.50 23.19
C THR A 946 -47.58 4.69 23.40
N GLY A 947 -48.03 4.52 24.64
CA GLY A 947 -49.41 4.81 25.00
C GLY A 947 -49.69 6.32 25.06
N ARG A 948 -50.98 6.69 25.13
CA ARG A 948 -51.42 8.11 25.14
C ARG A 948 -50.71 8.99 26.18
N TRP A 949 -50.57 8.50 27.41
CA TRP A 949 -49.86 9.22 28.47
C TRP A 949 -48.37 9.37 28.16
N GLY A 950 -47.73 8.30 27.67
CA GLY A 950 -46.34 8.34 27.25
C GLY A 950 -46.11 9.30 26.09
N MET A 951 -47.07 9.40 25.16
CA MET A 951 -47.04 10.39 24.07
C MET A 951 -47.13 11.82 24.60
N MET A 952 -48.05 12.10 25.52
CA MET A 952 -48.15 13.41 26.17
C MET A 952 -46.85 13.80 26.89
N PHE A 953 -46.21 12.87 27.61
CA PHE A 953 -44.91 13.13 28.24
C PHE A 953 -43.79 13.39 27.21
N LYS A 954 -43.76 12.67 26.09
CA LYS A 954 -42.82 12.93 24.99
C LYS A 954 -43.02 14.32 24.39
N GLU A 955 -44.26 14.70 24.08
CA GLU A 955 -44.59 16.03 23.53
C GLU A 955 -44.23 17.15 24.50
N PHE A 956 -44.57 17.00 25.78
CA PHE A 956 -44.20 17.96 26.82
C PHE A 956 -42.68 18.08 26.97
N GLY A 957 -41.96 16.96 26.95
CA GLY A 957 -40.49 16.94 27.01
C GLY A 957 -39.85 17.64 25.81
N LEU A 958 -40.35 17.39 24.59
CA LEU A 958 -39.90 18.08 23.38
C LEU A 958 -40.21 19.57 23.42
N TRP A 959 -41.42 19.94 23.85
CA TRP A 959 -41.82 21.34 24.02
C TRP A 959 -40.91 22.06 25.03
N MET A 960 -40.67 21.45 26.19
CA MET A 960 -39.74 21.95 27.21
C MET A 960 -38.31 22.06 26.67
N PHE A 961 -37.87 21.11 25.84
CA PHE A 961 -36.55 21.17 25.20
C PHE A 961 -36.45 22.40 24.29
N PHE A 962 -37.40 22.62 23.38
CA PHE A 962 -37.36 23.75 22.44
C PHE A 962 -37.56 25.11 23.13
N HIS A 963 -38.42 25.21 24.15
CA HIS A 963 -38.73 26.48 24.81
C HIS A 963 -37.82 26.77 26.01
N GLY A 964 -37.33 25.73 26.70
CA GLY A 964 -36.44 25.82 27.85
C GLY A 964 -34.96 25.99 27.47
N SER A 965 -34.49 25.39 26.36
CA SER A 965 -33.13 25.62 25.85
C SER A 965 -32.91 27.09 25.45
N TRP A 966 -33.95 27.72 24.88
CA TRP A 966 -33.98 29.13 24.53
C TRP A 966 -33.93 30.04 25.76
N ALA A 967 -34.69 29.72 26.81
CA ALA A 967 -34.73 30.51 28.05
C ALA A 967 -33.42 30.47 28.87
N LEU A 968 -32.60 29.42 28.70
CA LEU A 968 -31.34 29.21 29.42
C LEU A 968 -30.08 29.53 28.59
N GLY A 969 -30.22 29.99 27.34
CA GLY A 969 -29.06 30.24 26.46
C GLY A 969 -28.25 28.98 26.13
N MET A 970 -28.88 27.81 26.20
CA MET A 970 -28.27 26.50 25.95
C MET A 970 -28.35 26.07 24.47
N ASP A 971 -28.90 26.93 23.61
CA ASP A 971 -28.90 26.84 22.14
C ASP A 971 -27.48 26.67 21.55
N LYS A 972 -26.45 27.06 22.30
CA LYS A 972 -25.02 26.88 21.92
C LYS A 972 -24.34 25.62 22.48
N TRP A 973 -25.01 24.88 23.36
CA TRP A 973 -24.43 23.71 24.04
C TRP A 973 -25.09 22.43 23.53
N GLY A 974 -24.60 21.92 22.40
CA GLY A 974 -25.12 20.69 21.82
C GLY A 974 -23.99 19.82 21.32
N SER A 975 -23.90 18.59 21.86
CA SER A 975 -23.15 17.50 21.22
C SER A 975 -23.47 17.42 19.71
N GLU A 976 -24.69 17.78 19.30
CA GLU A 976 -25.10 17.97 17.90
C GLU A 976 -24.19 18.85 17.05
N VAL A 977 -23.87 20.05 17.52
CA VAL A 977 -23.00 20.99 16.79
C VAL A 977 -21.59 20.41 16.70
N LYS A 978 -21.08 19.81 17.78
CA LYS A 978 -19.77 19.15 17.79
C LYS A 978 -19.67 18.06 16.71
N GLN A 979 -20.71 17.25 16.53
CA GLN A 979 -20.73 16.18 15.52
C GLN A 979 -20.73 16.74 14.08
N MET A 980 -21.39 17.87 13.87
CA MET A 980 -21.55 18.52 12.56
C MET A 980 -20.35 19.41 12.18
N VAL A 981 -19.61 19.91 13.17
CA VAL A 981 -18.36 20.68 12.98
C VAL A 981 -17.14 19.76 12.82
N TYR A 982 -17.20 18.52 13.32
CA TYR A 982 -16.11 17.54 13.23
C TYR A 982 -15.54 17.43 11.81
N ASP A 983 -14.21 17.53 11.70
CA ASP A 983 -13.46 17.40 10.46
C ASP A 983 -12.47 16.25 10.55
N ILE A 984 -12.67 15.20 9.76
CA ILE A 984 -11.73 14.09 9.72
C ILE A 984 -10.36 14.50 9.20
N GLU A 985 -10.23 15.62 8.47
CA GLU A 985 -8.93 16.08 7.97
C GLU A 985 -8.12 16.87 8.99
N GLU A 986 -8.77 17.38 10.04
CA GLU A 986 -8.10 18.09 11.15
C GLU A 986 -7.75 17.15 12.31
N VAL A 987 -8.28 15.93 12.31
CA VAL A 987 -7.95 14.92 13.32
C VAL A 987 -6.48 14.53 13.20
N GLU A 988 -5.80 14.52 14.34
CA GLU A 988 -4.46 13.97 14.48
C GLU A 988 -4.54 12.44 14.34
N ILE A 989 -3.98 11.95 13.23
CA ILE A 989 -3.85 10.51 12.91
C ILE A 989 -2.53 10.01 13.48
#